data_AF-A0A1G0LR12-F1
#
_entry.id   AF-A0A1G0LR12-F1
#
_cell.length_a   1.000
_cell.length_b   1.000
_cell.length_c   1.000
_cell.angle_alpha   90.00
_cell.angle_beta   90.00
_cell.angle_gamma   90.00
#
_symmetry.space_group_name_H-M   'P 1'
#
loop_
_entity.id
_entity.type
_entity.pdbx_description
1 polymer ?
#
loop_
_entity_poly.entity_id
_entity_poly.type
_entity_poly.pdbx_seq_one_letter_code
_entity_poly.pdbx_strand_id
1 'polypeptide(L)'
;MDKLHIIPRLNSSDADAESGNIQKVRGIGKRFLVNKLNYINFQDRTVLINLKHTKFESTLSLTAKPLPCAGDKLDCVWSEPTDPWILKSHSFQNMLITDGKKCLQVNPEVISIDELGISLLLPEVCNEINSRKAKRYPSSGIQATVTQSSAVFKGTLLDSNPMSFCAQVTSTSPQAFQWINSSSPVSLHLHAESELLYSGECRIIRQVVDRDVVTFVLSPVSDRIQRYRPKQFRSTRHVLVPSPSVVFVHPLTGKNVNLKTIDISGSGFSVEESAGNSQLLAGIIIPELDLSFAQSFRIKCRAQVVYRNTSGEGLKDGVVRCGLAILDMAMDDHVRLLSLLHQADNSNSYVCTSVDMDALWNFFFETGFIYPEKYAFFQSNKHEIKRIYEKLYNHNPAIARHFIYQDKGVILGHMSMVRLYENSWMIHHHAANKTESMKAGLMVLKQISCYLNDLYQLYSAHLKYVFYYFRPENKFPNRVFGGFAKEINDPHGCSLDKFAYFHYHKAGFDQEQLPEQWTLKPTQSGDYAELKRFYRHVSGGLMIDAFDLQPGSSPTDGLSEEYQRLGFKKEKHLYSLAEEGELKAVIMANVTDIGLNMANLTNCATVMLIDMTVPGSVIESALSCVADDYEHQEMPVLMFPASYAENICLPVEKVYTLCIMNLHYTDKFIKFCDNGFRFVQKNIEVELPGISA
;
A
#
# COMPACT_ATOMS: atom_id res chain seq x y z
N MET A 1 16.08 -46.81 20.45
CA MET A 1 16.29 -46.72 18.99
C MET A 1 15.83 -45.36 18.44
N ASP A 2 16.08 -44.31 19.22
CA ASP A 2 17.11 -43.29 19.01
C ASP A 2 17.00 -42.45 17.73
N LYS A 3 16.44 -41.25 17.94
CA LYS A 3 16.63 -40.09 17.09
C LYS A 3 18.08 -39.62 17.22
N LEU A 4 18.98 -40.24 16.45
CA LEU A 4 20.29 -39.68 16.17
C LEU A 4 20.12 -38.54 15.17
N HIS A 5 20.25 -37.29 15.63
CA HIS A 5 20.38 -36.16 14.72
C HIS A 5 21.74 -36.22 14.04
N ILE A 6 21.79 -36.83 12.86
CA ILE A 6 22.94 -36.73 11.95
C ILE A 6 22.90 -35.31 11.36
N ILE A 7 23.59 -34.37 12.00
CA ILE A 7 23.84 -33.05 11.42
C ILE A 7 24.73 -33.26 10.18
N PRO A 8 24.34 -32.78 8.99
CA PRO A 8 25.14 -32.99 7.78
C PRO A 8 26.52 -32.35 7.96
N ARG A 9 27.57 -33.06 7.53
CA ARG A 9 28.95 -32.56 7.45
C ARG A 9 28.98 -31.09 7.01
N LEU A 10 29.59 -30.24 7.83
CA LEU A 10 30.24 -29.01 7.39
C LEU A 10 31.55 -29.41 6.68
N ASN A 11 31.42 -30.08 5.54
CA ASN A 11 32.56 -30.21 4.63
C ASN A 11 32.67 -28.86 3.91
N SER A 12 33.72 -28.12 4.26
CA SER A 12 34.31 -27.10 3.40
C SER A 12 35.06 -27.80 2.26
N SER A 13 34.32 -28.42 1.35
CA SER A 13 34.86 -28.81 0.03
C SER A 13 33.67 -29.09 -0.89
N ASP A 14 33.82 -28.62 -2.13
CA ASP A 14 32.94 -28.88 -3.28
C ASP A 14 31.76 -27.91 -3.47
N ALA A 15 32.08 -26.60 -3.42
CA ALA A 15 31.40 -25.58 -4.25
C ALA A 15 32.28 -24.35 -4.58
N ASP A 16 33.58 -24.39 -4.29
CA ASP A 16 34.54 -23.30 -4.56
C ASP A 16 35.70 -23.79 -5.46
N ALA A 17 35.39 -24.57 -6.49
CA ALA A 17 36.33 -24.86 -7.57
C ALA A 17 36.19 -23.83 -8.69
N GLU A 18 36.16 -22.53 -8.37
CA GLU A 18 36.42 -21.43 -9.31
C GLU A 18 36.56 -20.09 -8.56
N SER A 19 37.64 -19.96 -7.79
CA SER A 19 38.42 -18.73 -7.57
C SER A 19 39.38 -18.94 -6.39
N GLY A 20 40.67 -19.09 -6.70
CA GLY A 20 41.73 -19.33 -5.73
C GLY A 20 41.97 -18.13 -4.81
N ASN A 21 41.30 -18.11 -3.65
CA ASN A 21 41.62 -17.19 -2.57
C ASN A 21 41.83 -17.97 -1.28
N ILE A 22 43.10 -18.15 -0.90
CA ILE A 22 43.55 -18.83 0.31
C ILE A 22 42.97 -18.08 1.53
N GLN A 23 42.09 -18.73 2.30
CA GLN A 23 41.44 -18.15 3.48
C GLN A 23 42.48 -17.78 4.56
N LYS A 24 42.55 -16.49 4.95
CA LYS A 24 43.32 -16.05 6.12
C LYS A 24 42.66 -16.54 7.41
N VAL A 25 43.28 -17.49 8.10
CA VAL A 25 42.91 -17.90 9.46
C VAL A 25 43.31 -16.78 10.42
N ARG A 26 42.33 -16.21 11.14
CA ARG A 26 42.58 -15.17 12.14
C ARG A 26 42.57 -15.80 13.53
N GLY A 27 43.68 -15.68 14.25
CA GLY A 27 43.77 -16.09 15.66
C GLY A 27 42.97 -15.16 16.57
N ILE A 28 42.22 -15.75 17.51
CA ILE A 28 41.48 -15.05 18.55
C ILE A 28 42.03 -15.47 19.91
N GLY A 29 42.38 -14.50 20.76
CA GLY A 29 42.92 -14.76 22.09
C GLY A 29 41.89 -15.27 23.10
N LYS A 30 42.35 -16.06 24.07
CA LYS A 30 41.56 -16.72 25.12
C LYS A 30 40.56 -15.80 25.83
N ARG A 31 40.94 -14.57 26.19
CA ARG A 31 40.04 -13.63 26.88
C ARG A 31 38.75 -13.34 26.09
N PHE A 32 38.84 -13.23 24.76
CA PHE A 32 37.66 -13.04 23.91
C PHE A 32 36.82 -14.31 23.87
N LEU A 33 37.45 -15.47 23.78
CA LEU A 33 36.78 -16.78 23.79
C LEU A 33 35.97 -16.99 25.08
N VAL A 34 36.56 -16.70 26.25
CA VAL A 34 35.88 -16.78 27.55
C VAL A 34 34.68 -15.84 27.61
N ASN A 35 34.85 -14.58 27.19
CA ASN A 35 33.73 -13.63 27.15
C ASN A 35 32.61 -14.09 26.19
N LYS A 36 32.96 -14.71 25.06
CA LYS A 36 31.98 -15.24 24.11
C LYS A 36 31.22 -16.44 24.68
N LEU A 37 31.91 -17.35 25.37
CA LEU A 37 31.30 -18.50 26.06
C LEU A 37 30.37 -18.04 27.18
N ASN A 38 30.79 -17.05 27.98
CA ASN A 38 29.95 -16.47 29.02
C ASN A 38 28.72 -15.75 28.43
N TYR A 39 28.85 -15.06 27.29
CA TYR A 39 27.70 -14.51 26.57
C TYR A 39 26.74 -15.60 26.08
N ILE A 40 27.25 -16.76 25.62
CA ILE A 40 26.43 -17.89 25.18
C ILE A 40 25.68 -18.50 26.37
N ASN A 41 26.37 -18.70 27.50
CA ASN A 41 25.77 -19.13 28.76
C ASN A 41 24.69 -18.14 29.22
N PHE A 42 24.99 -16.83 29.26
CA PHE A 42 24.05 -15.78 29.67
C PHE A 42 22.81 -15.67 28.77
N GLN A 43 22.87 -16.19 27.54
CA GLN A 43 21.76 -16.22 26.58
C GLN A 43 21.08 -17.60 26.51
N ASP A 44 21.44 -18.54 27.39
CA ASP A 44 20.95 -19.93 27.42
C ASP A 44 21.14 -20.67 26.09
N ARG A 45 22.24 -20.38 25.36
CA ARG A 45 22.56 -20.97 24.05
C ARG A 45 23.54 -22.13 24.18
N THR A 46 23.69 -22.87 23.08
CA THR A 46 24.54 -24.06 22.99
C THR A 46 25.79 -23.84 22.13
N VAL A 47 26.78 -24.69 22.33
CA VAL A 47 27.95 -24.90 21.47
C VAL A 47 27.88 -26.28 20.82
N LEU A 48 28.63 -26.49 19.73
CA LEU A 48 28.75 -27.79 19.08
C LEU A 48 30.04 -28.46 19.50
N ILE A 49 29.94 -29.72 19.93
CA ILE A 49 31.05 -30.59 20.28
C ILE A 49 31.17 -31.67 19.21
N ASN A 50 32.28 -31.69 18.49
CA ASN A 50 32.52 -32.66 17.43
C ASN A 50 33.33 -33.83 17.96
N LEU A 51 32.82 -35.03 17.74
CA LEU A 51 33.43 -36.31 18.09
C LEU A 51 33.71 -37.09 16.81
N LYS A 52 34.97 -37.52 16.60
CA LYS A 52 35.37 -38.32 15.44
C LYS A 52 35.28 -39.81 15.79
N HIS A 53 34.65 -40.61 14.92
CA HIS A 53 34.58 -42.05 15.12
C HIS A 53 35.98 -42.67 15.08
N THR A 54 36.28 -43.53 16.04
CA THR A 54 37.63 -44.11 16.23
C THR A 54 38.06 -45.01 15.07
N LYS A 55 37.11 -45.65 14.37
CA LYS A 55 37.37 -46.58 13.25
C LYS A 55 37.03 -46.07 11.86
N PHE A 56 36.23 -45.01 11.74
CA PHE A 56 35.66 -44.56 10.47
C PHE A 56 35.87 -43.06 10.32
N GLU A 57 35.97 -42.55 9.09
CA GLU A 57 36.09 -41.11 8.82
C GLU A 57 34.74 -40.38 8.93
N SER A 58 34.04 -40.61 10.03
CA SER A 58 32.76 -39.97 10.35
C SER A 58 32.90 -39.10 11.60
N THR A 59 32.32 -37.91 11.56
CA THR A 59 32.23 -37.00 12.71
C THR A 59 30.78 -36.89 13.14
N LEU A 60 30.55 -37.02 14.44
CA LEU A 60 29.28 -36.78 15.12
C LEU A 60 29.34 -35.42 15.82
N SER A 61 28.32 -34.59 15.70
CA SER A 61 28.23 -33.29 16.37
C SER A 61 27.14 -33.33 17.44
N LEU A 62 27.53 -33.11 18.70
CA LEU A 62 26.60 -33.00 19.83
C LEU A 62 26.43 -31.55 20.26
N THR A 63 25.27 -31.22 20.82
CA THR A 63 25.01 -29.87 21.37
C THR A 63 25.20 -29.85 22.88
N ALA A 64 25.95 -28.87 23.39
CA ALA A 64 26.20 -28.71 24.82
C ALA A 64 25.97 -27.27 25.28
N LYS A 65 25.50 -27.07 26.50
CA LYS A 65 25.37 -25.75 27.15
C LYS A 65 26.65 -25.47 27.95
N PRO A 66 27.40 -24.40 27.64
CA PRO A 66 28.54 -24.01 28.45
C PRO A 66 28.06 -23.48 29.81
N LEU A 67 28.76 -23.84 30.88
CA LEU A 67 28.62 -23.24 32.21
C LEU A 67 29.46 -21.96 32.31
N PRO A 68 29.22 -21.10 33.33
CA PRO A 68 30.03 -19.92 33.55
C PRO A 68 31.52 -20.25 33.66
N CYS A 69 32.34 -19.56 32.86
CA CYS A 69 33.77 -19.80 32.73
C CYS A 69 34.56 -18.59 33.24
N ALA A 70 35.39 -18.78 34.26
CA ALA A 70 36.28 -17.77 34.82
C ALA A 70 37.73 -18.27 34.78
N GLY A 71 38.40 -18.13 33.64
CA GLY A 71 39.78 -18.59 33.44
C GLY A 71 39.89 -19.61 32.31
N ASP A 72 40.62 -20.70 32.55
CA ASP A 72 41.05 -21.63 31.51
C ASP A 72 40.16 -22.87 31.39
N LYS A 73 39.38 -23.18 32.42
CA LYS A 73 38.52 -24.37 32.45
C LYS A 73 37.09 -24.01 32.02
N LEU A 74 36.61 -24.72 30.99
CA LEU A 74 35.22 -24.68 30.54
C LEU A 74 34.54 -26.01 30.87
N ASP A 75 33.45 -25.94 31.62
CA ASP A 75 32.55 -27.08 31.83
C ASP A 75 31.30 -26.91 30.95
N CYS A 76 30.87 -27.98 30.29
CA CYS A 76 29.70 -28.00 29.41
C CYS A 76 28.79 -29.18 29.78
N VAL A 77 27.48 -28.97 29.77
CA VAL A 77 26.46 -30.02 30.00
C VAL A 77 25.78 -30.37 28.67
N TRP A 78 25.54 -31.65 28.40
CA TRP A 78 24.85 -32.04 27.16
C TRP A 78 23.43 -31.48 27.12
N SER A 79 22.99 -31.05 25.93
CA SER A 79 21.62 -30.51 25.77
C SER A 79 20.57 -31.62 25.75
N GLU A 80 20.97 -32.81 25.32
CA GLU A 80 20.18 -34.04 25.35
C GLU A 80 21.04 -35.17 25.97
N PRO A 81 20.43 -36.17 26.63
CA PRO A 81 21.18 -37.31 27.16
C PRO A 81 21.99 -38.00 26.05
N THR A 82 23.30 -38.18 26.29
CA THR A 82 24.20 -38.82 25.33
C THR A 82 24.34 -40.30 25.63
N ASP A 83 24.22 -41.16 24.61
CA ASP A 83 24.40 -42.61 24.75
C ASP A 83 25.87 -42.93 25.14
N PRO A 84 26.11 -43.69 26.22
CA PRO A 84 27.46 -44.08 26.64
C PRO A 84 28.28 -44.76 25.54
N TRP A 85 27.64 -45.45 24.60
CA TRP A 85 28.31 -46.09 23.47
C TRP A 85 28.95 -45.08 22.51
N ILE A 86 28.33 -43.91 22.33
CA ILE A 86 28.87 -42.84 21.47
C ILE A 86 30.22 -42.38 22.02
N LEU A 87 30.31 -42.18 23.34
CA LEU A 87 31.51 -41.71 24.03
C LEU A 87 32.64 -42.75 24.02
N LYS A 88 32.32 -44.04 23.92
CA LYS A 88 33.32 -45.12 23.76
C LYS A 88 33.82 -45.30 22.33
N SER A 89 32.95 -45.04 21.35
CA SER A 89 33.24 -45.27 19.93
C SER A 89 33.83 -44.05 19.20
N HIS A 90 33.79 -42.87 19.82
CA HIS A 90 34.27 -41.62 19.26
C HIS A 90 35.27 -40.92 20.19
N SER A 91 36.25 -40.23 19.61
CA SER A 91 37.15 -39.33 20.33
C SER A 91 36.80 -37.87 20.07
N PHE A 92 37.02 -37.00 21.06
CA PHE A 92 36.83 -35.56 20.86
C PHE A 92 37.74 -35.04 19.74
N GLN A 93 37.17 -34.22 18.86
CA GLN A 93 37.87 -33.62 17.74
C GLN A 93 38.08 -32.12 17.95
N ASN A 94 37.00 -31.36 18.15
CA ASN A 94 37.03 -29.93 18.39
C ASN A 94 35.68 -29.41 18.93
N MET A 95 35.66 -28.16 19.39
CA MET A 95 34.46 -27.42 19.73
C MET A 95 34.25 -26.31 18.72
N LEU A 96 33.00 -26.15 18.24
CA LEU A 96 32.60 -25.07 17.35
C LEU A 96 31.66 -24.10 18.06
N ILE A 97 32.02 -22.82 18.01
CA ILE A 97 31.16 -21.72 18.47
C ILE A 97 30.72 -20.93 17.25
N THR A 98 29.42 -20.97 16.95
CA THR A 98 28.84 -20.23 15.83
C THR A 98 27.98 -19.07 16.30
N ASP A 99 28.11 -17.91 15.66
CA ASP A 99 27.18 -16.79 15.82
C ASP A 99 26.31 -16.54 14.57
N GLY A 100 26.30 -17.51 13.66
CA GLY A 100 25.60 -17.49 12.38
C GLY A 100 26.43 -16.93 11.22
N LYS A 101 27.50 -16.15 11.48
CA LYS A 101 28.42 -15.60 10.46
C LYS A 101 29.84 -16.15 10.62
N LYS A 102 30.35 -16.08 11.85
CA LYS A 102 31.68 -16.54 12.23
C LYS A 102 31.57 -17.87 12.93
N CYS A 103 32.50 -18.77 12.63
CA CYS A 103 32.67 -20.02 13.35
C CYS A 103 34.03 -19.98 14.05
N LEU A 104 34.05 -20.05 15.37
CA LEU A 104 35.29 -20.25 16.10
C LEU A 104 35.49 -21.75 16.25
N GLN A 105 36.56 -22.26 15.64
CA GLN A 105 37.03 -23.60 15.95
C GLN A 105 38.02 -23.52 17.10
N VAL A 106 37.64 -24.15 18.18
CA VAL A 106 38.44 -24.27 19.40
C VAL A 106 38.92 -25.71 19.46
N ASN A 107 40.22 -25.91 19.63
CA ASN A 107 40.82 -27.22 19.86
C ASN A 107 41.33 -27.26 21.32
N PRO A 108 40.43 -27.40 22.30
CA PRO A 108 40.81 -27.51 23.70
C PRO A 108 41.37 -28.90 24.03
N GLU A 109 42.08 -28.98 25.15
CA GLU A 109 42.45 -30.26 25.76
C GLU A 109 41.27 -30.79 26.58
N VAL A 110 40.95 -32.08 26.45
CA VAL A 110 39.85 -32.70 27.19
C VAL A 110 40.33 -33.09 28.57
N ILE A 111 39.69 -32.56 29.61
CA ILE A 111 39.95 -32.94 31.00
C ILE A 111 39.13 -34.18 31.35
N SER A 112 37.84 -34.18 31.02
CA SER A 112 36.93 -35.32 31.22
C SER A 112 35.75 -35.25 30.25
N ILE A 113 35.19 -36.41 29.93
CA ILE A 113 33.97 -36.55 29.12
C ILE A 113 33.15 -37.73 29.65
N ASP A 114 31.87 -37.49 29.93
CA ASP A 114 30.95 -38.49 30.48
C ASP A 114 29.51 -38.25 30.01
N GLU A 115 28.54 -38.99 30.57
CA GLU A 115 27.13 -38.91 30.22
C GLU A 115 26.45 -37.59 30.62
N LEU A 116 27.06 -36.81 31.53
CA LEU A 116 26.55 -35.52 31.99
C LEU A 116 27.11 -34.38 31.15
N GLY A 117 28.36 -34.47 30.72
CA GLY A 117 28.99 -33.38 30.00
C GLY A 117 30.43 -33.60 29.56
N ILE A 118 31.09 -32.48 29.27
CA ILE A 118 32.49 -32.42 28.89
C ILE A 118 33.18 -31.25 29.60
N SER A 119 34.35 -31.51 30.17
CA SER A 119 35.24 -30.51 30.78
C SER A 119 36.47 -30.31 29.90
N LEU A 120 36.76 -29.05 29.59
CA LEU A 120 37.72 -28.64 28.56
C LEU A 120 38.70 -27.61 29.14
N LEU A 121 39.99 -27.75 28.82
CA LEU A 121 41.00 -26.72 29.05
C LEU A 121 41.13 -25.88 27.77
N LEU A 122 40.76 -24.60 27.86
CA LEU A 122 40.72 -23.67 26.74
C LEU A 122 42.14 -23.29 26.29
N PRO A 123 42.40 -23.27 24.97
CA PRO A 123 43.70 -22.87 24.43
C PRO A 123 43.93 -21.36 24.55
N GLU A 124 45.19 -20.92 24.45
CA GLU A 124 45.55 -19.49 24.40
C GLU A 124 45.00 -18.77 23.18
N VAL A 125 44.92 -19.48 22.05
CA VAL A 125 44.40 -18.97 20.78
C VAL A 125 43.44 -19.99 20.17
N CYS A 126 42.31 -19.50 19.66
CA CYS A 126 41.42 -20.27 18.80
C CYS A 126 41.35 -19.65 17.40
N ASN A 127 40.91 -20.44 16.42
CA ASN A 127 40.89 -20.02 15.03
C ASN A 127 39.49 -19.52 14.65
N GLU A 128 39.40 -18.30 14.14
CA GLU A 128 38.22 -17.84 13.42
C GLU A 128 38.26 -18.43 12.02
N ILE A 129 37.28 -19.30 11.74
CA ILE A 129 37.06 -19.87 10.41
C ILE A 129 35.89 -19.12 9.80
N ASN A 130 36.13 -18.47 8.66
CA ASN A 130 35.07 -17.86 7.88
C ASN A 130 34.21 -18.96 7.29
N SER A 131 33.05 -19.21 7.90
CA SER A 131 32.18 -20.29 7.45
C SER A 131 31.16 -19.84 6.39
N ARG A 132 30.77 -18.55 6.33
CA ARG A 132 29.65 -18.08 5.49
C ARG A 132 29.76 -16.61 5.04
N LYS A 133 29.31 -16.32 3.79
CA LYS A 133 29.22 -14.95 3.23
C LYS A 133 28.19 -14.05 3.96
N ALA A 134 27.12 -14.64 4.51
CA ALA A 134 26.06 -13.92 5.21
C ALA A 134 25.56 -14.71 6.44
N LYS A 135 25.14 -13.97 7.47
CA LYS A 135 24.59 -14.54 8.71
C LYS A 135 23.25 -15.22 8.46
N ARG A 136 23.08 -16.47 8.92
CA ARG A 136 21.77 -17.13 8.96
C ARG A 136 21.04 -16.84 10.27
N TYR A 137 19.73 -16.67 10.18
CA TYR A 137 18.84 -16.33 11.26
C TYR A 137 17.79 -17.43 11.39
N PRO A 138 17.61 -18.01 12.60
CA PRO A 138 16.59 -19.02 12.82
C PRO A 138 15.20 -18.42 12.60
N SER A 139 14.29 -19.28 12.14
CA SER A 139 12.89 -18.99 11.90
C SER A 139 12.03 -19.90 12.76
N SER A 140 10.93 -19.36 13.30
CA SER A 140 9.98 -20.11 14.12
C SER A 140 8.56 -19.73 13.73
N GLY A 141 7.65 -20.70 13.70
CA GLY A 141 6.24 -20.48 13.39
C GLY A 141 5.94 -20.19 11.90
N ILE A 142 6.91 -20.36 11.01
CA ILE A 142 6.74 -20.07 9.58
C ILE A 142 6.49 -21.37 8.81
N GLN A 143 5.31 -21.48 8.22
CA GLN A 143 4.94 -22.59 7.33
C GLN A 143 5.59 -22.38 5.97
N ALA A 144 6.18 -23.45 5.42
CA ALA A 144 6.77 -23.46 4.09
C ALA A 144 5.99 -24.42 3.19
N THR A 145 5.61 -23.94 2.01
CA THR A 145 5.05 -24.77 0.93
C THR A 145 5.96 -24.67 -0.28
N VAL A 146 6.47 -25.80 -0.73
CA VAL A 146 7.31 -25.92 -1.93
C VAL A 146 6.49 -26.59 -3.03
N THR A 147 6.39 -25.95 -4.19
CA THR A 147 5.64 -26.48 -5.33
C THR A 147 6.47 -26.54 -6.61
N GLN A 148 6.27 -27.59 -7.40
CA GLN A 148 6.84 -27.75 -8.74
C GLN A 148 5.93 -28.67 -9.55
N SER A 149 5.52 -28.26 -10.76
CA SER A 149 4.71 -29.11 -11.67
C SER A 149 3.52 -29.80 -10.99
N SER A 150 2.76 -29.05 -10.18
CA SER A 150 1.62 -29.54 -9.37
C SER A 150 1.95 -30.45 -8.20
N ALA A 151 3.22 -30.82 -7.98
CA ALA A 151 3.65 -31.44 -6.73
C ALA A 151 3.70 -30.36 -5.63
N VAL A 152 3.12 -30.65 -4.47
CA VAL A 152 2.99 -29.72 -3.34
C VAL A 152 3.50 -30.39 -2.08
N PHE A 153 4.57 -29.84 -1.51
CA PHE A 153 5.17 -30.32 -0.27
C PHE A 153 5.04 -29.24 0.81
N LYS A 154 4.56 -29.64 1.99
CA LYS A 154 4.35 -28.73 3.12
C LYS A 154 5.35 -29.02 4.24
N GLY A 155 5.67 -28.00 5.00
CA GLY A 155 6.51 -28.10 6.18
C GLY A 155 6.81 -26.72 6.78
N THR A 156 8.04 -26.48 7.21
CA THR A 156 8.42 -25.28 7.98
C THR A 156 9.73 -24.67 7.50
N LEU A 157 9.86 -23.36 7.60
CA LEU A 157 11.13 -22.67 7.43
C LEU A 157 11.96 -22.80 8.72
N LEU A 158 13.16 -23.38 8.60
CA LEU A 158 14.09 -23.55 9.72
C LEU A 158 14.91 -22.29 9.98
N ASP A 159 15.43 -21.70 8.91
CA ASP A 159 16.25 -20.49 8.97
C ASP A 159 16.29 -19.78 7.61
N SER A 160 16.75 -18.53 7.62
CA SER A 160 16.96 -17.75 6.39
C SER A 160 18.16 -16.81 6.52
N ASN A 161 18.67 -16.37 5.37
CA ASN A 161 19.57 -15.24 5.25
C ASN A 161 19.19 -14.42 4.00
N PRO A 162 19.85 -13.28 3.74
CA PRO A 162 19.51 -12.44 2.59
C PRO A 162 19.66 -13.07 1.19
N MET A 163 20.18 -14.30 1.10
CA MET A 163 20.42 -15.00 -0.17
C MET A 163 19.68 -16.32 -0.29
N SER A 164 19.15 -16.88 0.80
CA SER A 164 18.60 -18.23 0.80
C SER A 164 17.72 -18.55 1.99
N PHE A 165 16.81 -19.49 1.78
CA PHE A 165 15.93 -20.11 2.77
C PHE A 165 16.37 -21.54 3.05
N CYS A 166 16.19 -22.01 4.28
CA CYS A 166 16.31 -23.43 4.63
C CYS A 166 14.93 -23.93 5.05
N ALA A 167 14.28 -24.70 4.19
CA ALA A 167 12.94 -25.23 4.42
C ALA A 167 13.00 -26.74 4.63
N GLN A 168 12.31 -27.23 5.64
CA GLN A 168 12.11 -28.65 5.87
C GLN A 168 10.68 -29.00 5.46
N VAL A 169 10.52 -30.00 4.62
CA VAL A 169 9.21 -30.46 4.11
C VAL A 169 9.06 -31.96 4.29
N THR A 170 7.82 -32.41 4.40
CA THR A 170 7.47 -33.83 4.53
C THR A 170 6.73 -34.33 3.30
N SER A 171 6.94 -35.58 2.92
CA SER A 171 6.16 -36.24 1.87
C SER A 171 5.03 -37.06 2.49
N THR A 172 3.81 -36.93 1.96
CA THR A 172 2.68 -37.78 2.32
C THR A 172 2.28 -38.64 1.13
N SER A 173 2.27 -39.97 1.30
CA SER A 173 1.86 -40.91 0.25
C SER A 173 0.51 -40.50 -0.37
N PRO A 174 0.36 -40.53 -1.70
CA PRO A 174 1.24 -41.15 -2.71
C PRO A 174 2.39 -40.25 -3.22
N GLN A 175 2.59 -39.05 -2.65
CA GLN A 175 3.67 -38.17 -3.09
C GLN A 175 5.04 -38.75 -2.74
N ALA A 176 6.01 -38.56 -3.63
CA ALA A 176 7.41 -38.91 -3.42
C ALA A 176 8.31 -37.72 -3.79
N PHE A 177 9.39 -37.53 -3.04
CA PHE A 177 10.33 -36.43 -3.31
C PHE A 177 11.02 -36.51 -4.69
N GLN A 178 11.03 -37.68 -5.32
CA GLN A 178 11.50 -37.88 -6.69
C GLN A 178 10.69 -37.08 -7.72
N TRP A 179 9.51 -36.58 -7.35
CA TRP A 179 8.71 -35.70 -8.21
C TRP A 179 9.30 -34.29 -8.32
N ILE A 180 10.25 -33.91 -7.47
CA ILE A 180 11.00 -32.66 -7.58
C ILE A 180 12.24 -32.88 -8.45
N ASN A 181 12.30 -32.17 -9.57
CA ASN A 181 13.52 -32.03 -10.35
C ASN A 181 14.39 -30.91 -9.74
N SER A 182 15.50 -31.29 -9.11
CA SER A 182 16.45 -30.37 -8.48
C SER A 182 17.18 -29.45 -9.47
N SER A 183 17.17 -29.76 -10.77
CA SER A 183 17.78 -28.89 -11.80
C SER A 183 16.86 -27.76 -12.27
N SER A 184 15.57 -27.81 -11.93
CA SER A 184 14.59 -26.77 -12.26
C SER A 184 14.21 -25.94 -11.03
N PRO A 185 13.80 -24.67 -11.20
CA PRO A 185 13.27 -23.87 -10.10
C PRO A 185 12.02 -24.50 -9.46
N VAL A 186 11.84 -24.19 -8.18
CA VAL A 186 10.63 -24.50 -7.41
C VAL A 186 9.98 -23.20 -6.95
N SER A 187 8.66 -23.18 -6.77
CA SER A 187 7.98 -22.05 -6.13
C SER A 187 7.96 -22.28 -4.61
N LEU A 188 8.40 -21.27 -3.86
CA LEU A 188 8.35 -21.27 -2.40
C LEU A 188 7.30 -20.26 -1.92
N HIS A 189 6.41 -20.71 -1.05
CA HIS A 189 5.46 -19.88 -0.35
C HIS A 189 5.69 -19.98 1.17
N LEU A 190 5.86 -18.84 1.83
CA LEU A 190 6.06 -18.78 3.28
C LEU A 190 4.88 -18.05 3.93
N HIS A 191 4.31 -18.66 4.97
CA HIS A 191 3.19 -18.09 5.71
C HIS A 191 3.49 -18.06 7.20
N ALA A 192 3.10 -16.97 7.87
CA ALA A 192 2.87 -16.97 9.31
C ALA A 192 1.37 -17.02 9.52
N GLU A 193 0.89 -18.09 10.16
CA GLU A 193 -0.55 -18.36 10.28
C GLU A 193 -1.24 -18.35 8.89
N SER A 194 -2.18 -17.44 8.66
CA SER A 194 -2.85 -17.23 7.36
C SER A 194 -2.19 -16.17 6.48
N GLU A 195 -1.20 -15.44 6.98
CA GLU A 195 -0.59 -14.33 6.25
C GLU A 195 0.59 -14.80 5.38
N LEU A 196 0.51 -14.52 4.07
CA LEU A 196 1.59 -14.76 3.12
C LEU A 196 2.72 -13.73 3.33
N LEU A 197 3.90 -14.21 3.69
CA LEU A 197 5.09 -13.41 3.95
C LEU A 197 6.09 -13.40 2.78
N TYR A 198 6.09 -14.43 1.95
CA TYR A 198 6.96 -14.53 0.79
C TYR A 198 6.36 -15.47 -0.26
N SER A 199 6.49 -15.10 -1.53
CA SER A 199 6.17 -15.96 -2.66
C SER A 199 7.17 -15.69 -3.78
N GLY A 200 7.85 -16.73 -4.27
CA GLY A 200 8.81 -16.57 -5.36
C GLY A 200 9.46 -17.86 -5.82
N GLU A 201 10.04 -17.80 -7.02
CA GLU A 201 10.81 -18.91 -7.58
C GLU A 201 12.21 -18.99 -6.96
N CYS A 202 12.60 -20.20 -6.60
CA CYS A 202 13.88 -20.51 -5.99
C CYS A 202 14.59 -21.65 -6.72
N ARG A 203 15.92 -21.59 -6.81
CA ARG A 203 16.78 -22.72 -7.18
C ARG A 203 17.10 -23.55 -5.94
N ILE A 204 17.10 -24.87 -6.09
CA ILE A 204 17.59 -25.77 -5.05
C ILE A 204 19.12 -25.78 -5.10
N ILE A 205 19.77 -25.21 -4.08
CA ILE A 205 21.24 -25.24 -3.95
C ILE A 205 21.70 -26.53 -3.28
N ARG A 206 20.91 -27.03 -2.33
CA ARG A 206 21.22 -28.24 -1.58
C ARG A 206 19.94 -28.93 -1.15
N GLN A 207 19.96 -30.25 -1.17
CA GLN A 207 18.91 -31.10 -0.62
C GLN A 207 19.52 -32.17 0.30
N VAL A 208 18.86 -32.44 1.42
CA VAL A 208 19.23 -33.52 2.35
C VAL A 208 17.95 -34.30 2.63
N VAL A 209 17.95 -35.58 2.27
CA VAL A 209 16.82 -36.50 2.45
C VAL A 209 17.06 -37.35 3.68
N ASP A 210 16.08 -37.39 4.58
CA ASP A 210 16.06 -38.27 5.75
C ASP A 210 14.66 -38.87 5.91
N ARG A 211 14.52 -40.16 5.56
CA ARG A 211 13.23 -40.89 5.53
C ARG A 211 12.17 -40.13 4.72
N ASP A 212 11.10 -39.69 5.38
CA ASP A 212 9.96 -38.97 4.80
C ASP A 212 10.10 -37.43 4.89
N VAL A 213 11.29 -36.95 5.27
CA VAL A 213 11.61 -35.53 5.45
C VAL A 213 12.72 -35.12 4.47
N VAL A 214 12.57 -33.97 3.84
CA VAL A 214 13.62 -33.34 3.03
C VAL A 214 13.88 -31.93 3.51
N THR A 215 15.16 -31.60 3.67
CA THR A 215 15.61 -30.24 3.93
C THR A 215 16.18 -29.65 2.64
N PHE A 216 15.54 -28.60 2.14
CA PHE A 216 15.98 -27.83 0.98
C PHE A 216 16.65 -26.53 1.41
N VAL A 217 17.81 -26.25 0.80
CA VAL A 217 18.39 -24.90 0.78
C VAL A 217 18.03 -24.26 -0.55
N LEU A 218 17.21 -23.22 -0.49
CA LEU A 218 16.58 -22.57 -1.63
C LEU A 218 17.15 -21.17 -1.79
N SER A 219 17.65 -20.79 -2.97
CA SER A 219 18.01 -19.40 -3.29
C SER A 219 16.99 -18.82 -4.24
N PRO A 220 16.48 -17.60 -4.00
CA PRO A 220 15.68 -16.88 -4.99
C PRO A 220 16.38 -16.84 -6.35
N VAL A 221 15.61 -16.91 -7.43
CA VAL A 221 16.12 -16.78 -8.81
C VAL A 221 16.49 -15.33 -9.12
N SER A 222 15.84 -14.36 -8.47
CA SER A 222 16.01 -12.92 -8.70
C SER A 222 16.09 -12.15 -7.39
N ASP A 223 17.00 -11.17 -7.34
CA ASP A 223 17.14 -10.20 -6.25
C ASP A 223 16.25 -8.95 -6.45
N ARG A 224 15.35 -9.01 -7.44
CA ARG A 224 14.38 -7.96 -7.77
C ARG A 224 13.04 -8.60 -8.13
N ILE A 225 11.97 -8.01 -7.60
CA ILE A 225 10.61 -8.31 -8.00
C ILE A 225 9.97 -7.09 -8.66
N GLN A 226 8.99 -7.35 -9.52
CA GLN A 226 8.17 -6.32 -10.13
C GLN A 226 6.73 -6.53 -9.68
N ARG A 227 6.34 -5.82 -8.61
CA ARG A 227 4.98 -5.91 -8.06
C ARG A 227 3.96 -5.19 -8.94
N TYR A 228 4.32 -4.01 -9.42
CA TYR A 228 3.45 -3.14 -10.21
C TYR A 228 4.02 -2.94 -11.62
N ARG A 229 3.15 -2.62 -12.58
CA ARG A 229 3.59 -2.11 -13.87
C ARG A 229 4.41 -0.83 -13.64
N PRO A 230 5.55 -0.62 -14.32
CA PRO A 230 6.37 0.55 -14.09
C PRO A 230 5.57 1.78 -14.53
N LYS A 231 5.39 2.75 -13.62
CA LYS A 231 4.79 4.03 -13.97
C LYS A 231 5.71 4.79 -14.90
N GLN A 232 5.14 5.40 -15.93
CA GLN A 232 5.86 6.36 -16.76
C GLN A 232 6.23 7.58 -15.89
N PHE A 233 5.30 8.05 -15.06
CA PHE A 233 5.50 9.15 -14.12
C PHE A 233 5.63 8.60 -12.70
N ARG A 234 6.87 8.45 -12.25
CA ARG A 234 7.16 7.94 -10.90
C ARG A 234 6.88 9.02 -9.85
N SER A 235 6.46 8.57 -8.67
CA SER A 235 6.44 9.40 -7.45
C SER A 235 7.81 10.04 -7.23
N THR A 236 7.82 11.33 -6.89
CA THR A 236 9.05 12.03 -6.51
C THR A 236 9.62 11.40 -5.24
N ARG A 237 10.93 11.12 -5.26
CA ARG A 237 11.65 10.62 -4.08
C ARG A 237 12.34 11.78 -3.38
N HIS A 238 12.09 11.90 -2.08
CA HIS A 238 12.62 12.95 -1.24
C HIS A 238 13.67 12.39 -0.28
N VAL A 239 14.75 13.14 -0.10
CA VAL A 239 15.73 12.92 0.97
C VAL A 239 15.39 13.88 2.10
N LEU A 240 14.81 13.37 3.18
CA LEU A 240 14.35 14.19 4.30
C LEU A 240 15.46 14.43 5.31
N VAL A 241 15.46 15.60 5.94
CA VAL A 241 16.39 16.00 7.01
C VAL A 241 15.58 16.54 8.20
N PRO A 242 15.56 15.84 9.35
CA PRO A 242 16.19 14.54 9.61
C PRO A 242 15.49 13.40 8.83
N SER A 243 16.25 12.38 8.44
CA SER A 243 15.70 11.20 7.74
C SER A 243 14.96 10.28 8.73
N PRO A 244 13.77 9.76 8.37
CA PRO A 244 13.06 8.83 9.23
C PRO A 244 13.77 7.48 9.39
N SER A 245 13.45 6.80 10.49
CA SER A 245 13.85 5.42 10.74
C SER A 245 12.71 4.46 10.40
N VAL A 246 13.03 3.40 9.70
CA VAL A 246 12.17 2.25 9.45
C VAL A 246 12.36 1.25 10.59
N VAL A 247 11.29 0.98 11.34
CA VAL A 247 11.31 0.09 12.50
C VAL A 247 10.25 -1.00 12.32
N PHE A 248 10.65 -2.26 12.46
CA PHE A 248 9.71 -3.39 12.35
C PHE A 248 10.28 -4.64 13.03
N VAL A 249 9.41 -5.62 13.27
CA VAL A 249 9.81 -6.99 13.63
C VAL A 249 9.93 -7.80 12.35
N HIS A 250 11.11 -8.34 12.07
CA HIS A 250 11.36 -9.09 10.84
C HIS A 250 10.46 -10.34 10.78
N PRO A 251 9.59 -10.47 9.77
CA PRO A 251 8.48 -11.42 9.79
C PRO A 251 8.94 -12.88 9.79
N LEU A 252 10.11 -13.19 9.22
CA LEU A 252 10.65 -14.55 9.20
C LEU A 252 11.51 -14.91 10.41
N THR A 253 12.04 -13.93 11.15
CA THR A 253 13.10 -14.16 12.16
C THR A 253 12.73 -13.66 13.55
N GLY A 254 11.63 -12.88 13.67
CA GLY A 254 11.20 -12.27 14.92
C GLY A 254 12.12 -11.18 15.46
N LYS A 255 13.14 -10.74 14.70
CA LYS A 255 14.11 -9.75 15.17
C LYS A 255 13.63 -8.33 14.97
N ASN A 256 13.88 -7.49 15.97
CA ASN A 256 13.73 -6.05 15.80
C ASN A 256 14.75 -5.52 14.80
N VAL A 257 14.26 -4.82 13.78
CA VAL A 257 15.05 -4.15 12.75
C VAL A 257 14.81 -2.65 12.86
N ASN A 258 15.89 -1.88 12.83
CA ASN A 258 15.85 -0.42 12.79
C ASN A 258 16.87 0.06 11.77
N LEU A 259 16.39 0.64 10.68
CA LEU A 259 17.19 1.12 9.55
C LEU A 259 16.86 2.58 9.25
N LYS A 260 17.83 3.36 8.78
CA LYS A 260 17.54 4.72 8.30
C LYS A 260 17.05 4.66 6.86
N THR A 261 16.06 5.50 6.54
CA THR A 261 15.68 5.73 5.14
C THR A 261 16.73 6.59 4.44
N ILE A 262 17.00 6.28 3.18
CA ILE A 262 17.85 7.08 2.29
C ILE A 262 16.99 8.09 1.55
N ASP A 263 15.87 7.59 1.03
CA ASP A 263 14.86 8.35 0.30
C ASP A 263 13.48 7.76 0.56
N ILE A 264 12.44 8.57 0.33
CA ILE A 264 11.03 8.21 0.52
C ILE A 264 10.13 8.92 -0.49
N SER A 265 9.09 8.25 -0.94
CA SER A 265 7.97 8.78 -1.74
C SER A 265 6.64 8.28 -1.16
N GLY A 266 5.51 8.76 -1.67
CA GLY A 266 4.19 8.25 -1.26
C GLY A 266 3.97 6.76 -1.55
N SER A 267 4.74 6.18 -2.47
CA SER A 267 4.61 4.78 -2.90
C SER A 267 5.69 3.82 -2.36
N GLY A 268 6.72 4.32 -1.68
CA GLY A 268 7.82 3.49 -1.22
C GLY A 268 9.02 4.25 -0.70
N PHE A 269 10.04 3.53 -0.24
CA PHE A 269 11.27 4.11 0.33
C PHE A 269 12.46 3.18 0.11
N SER A 270 13.67 3.67 0.39
CA SER A 270 14.89 2.86 0.37
C SER A 270 15.60 2.90 1.71
N VAL A 271 16.23 1.78 2.09
CA VAL A 271 17.03 1.63 3.31
C VAL A 271 18.39 1.03 3.01
N GLU A 272 19.33 1.22 3.93
CA GLU A 272 20.68 0.63 3.86
C GLU A 272 20.93 -0.34 5.02
N GLU A 273 21.50 -1.50 4.70
CA GLU A 273 21.99 -2.50 5.65
C GLU A 273 23.50 -2.69 5.50
N SER A 274 24.17 -3.16 6.56
CA SER A 274 25.52 -3.71 6.43
C SER A 274 25.43 -5.11 5.83
N ALA A 275 26.23 -5.41 4.80
CA ALA A 275 26.25 -6.71 4.13
C ALA A 275 26.46 -7.89 5.10
N GLY A 276 27.23 -7.68 6.16
CA GLY A 276 27.50 -8.70 7.17
C GLY A 276 26.31 -9.06 8.07
N ASN A 277 25.38 -8.13 8.25
CA ASN A 277 24.23 -8.23 9.16
C ASN A 277 22.88 -8.06 8.44
N SER A 278 22.89 -7.98 7.11
CA SER A 278 21.69 -7.82 6.28
C SER A 278 20.68 -8.93 6.60
N GLN A 279 19.41 -8.56 6.60
CA GLN A 279 18.26 -9.42 6.88
C GLN A 279 17.22 -9.36 5.76
N LEU A 280 17.16 -8.24 5.03
CA LEU A 280 16.19 -8.06 3.96
C LEU A 280 16.54 -8.88 2.71
N LEU A 281 15.52 -9.51 2.14
CA LEU A 281 15.57 -10.27 0.89
C LEU A 281 14.39 -9.85 0.00
N ALA A 282 14.63 -9.76 -1.31
CA ALA A 282 13.61 -9.32 -2.26
C ALA A 282 12.40 -10.27 -2.28
N GLY A 283 11.20 -9.71 -2.17
CA GLY A 283 9.94 -10.46 -2.13
C GLY A 283 9.34 -10.63 -0.74
N ILE A 284 10.10 -10.41 0.34
CA ILE A 284 9.54 -10.45 1.71
C ILE A 284 8.52 -9.34 1.89
N ILE A 285 7.33 -9.73 2.34
CA ILE A 285 6.26 -8.84 2.82
C ILE A 285 6.47 -8.63 4.31
N ILE A 286 6.51 -7.36 4.72
CA ILE A 286 6.55 -6.91 6.10
C ILE A 286 5.13 -6.43 6.43
N PRO A 287 4.36 -7.21 7.22
CA PRO A 287 2.95 -6.91 7.51
C PRO A 287 2.76 -5.55 8.20
N GLU A 288 3.62 -5.27 9.17
CA GLU A 288 3.58 -4.07 9.99
C GLU A 288 4.97 -3.46 10.12
N LEU A 289 5.08 -2.19 9.74
CA LEU A 289 6.29 -1.39 9.79
C LEU A 289 5.96 0.04 10.19
N ASP A 290 6.80 0.62 11.04
CA ASP A 290 6.74 2.02 11.45
C ASP A 290 7.78 2.84 10.66
N LEU A 291 7.32 3.91 10.01
CA LEU A 291 8.16 5.05 9.62
C LEU A 291 8.20 6.04 10.79
N SER A 292 9.31 6.07 11.52
CA SER A 292 9.52 6.87 12.73
C SER A 292 10.30 8.15 12.42
N PHE A 293 9.66 9.29 12.63
CA PHE A 293 10.23 10.63 12.44
C PHE A 293 10.57 11.21 13.81
N ALA A 294 11.86 11.44 14.06
CA ALA A 294 12.39 12.01 15.31
C ALA A 294 11.84 11.36 16.60
N GLN A 295 11.40 10.09 16.53
CA GLN A 295 10.75 9.32 17.60
C GLN A 295 9.41 9.86 18.14
N SER A 296 9.01 11.08 17.81
CA SER A 296 7.75 11.70 18.23
C SER A 296 6.57 11.32 17.34
N PHE A 297 6.84 11.00 16.08
CA PHE A 297 5.83 10.76 15.07
C PHE A 297 6.08 9.43 14.36
N ARG A 298 5.04 8.61 14.21
CA ARG A 298 5.12 7.31 13.54
C ARG A 298 3.97 7.16 12.55
N ILE A 299 4.29 6.61 11.38
CA ILE A 299 3.34 6.20 10.35
C ILE A 299 3.44 4.69 10.19
N LYS A 300 2.30 3.99 10.32
CA LYS A 300 2.25 2.54 10.14
C LYS A 300 1.92 2.19 8.70
N CYS A 301 2.66 1.25 8.11
CA CYS A 301 2.31 0.70 6.82
C CYS A 301 2.73 -0.76 6.63
N ARG A 302 2.12 -1.38 5.63
CA ARG A 302 2.52 -2.67 5.10
C ARG A 302 3.47 -2.45 3.94
N ALA A 303 4.57 -3.18 3.88
CA ALA A 303 5.58 -2.99 2.82
C ALA A 303 6.07 -4.31 2.24
N GLN A 304 6.62 -4.28 1.03
CA GLN A 304 7.34 -5.40 0.43
C GLN A 304 8.71 -4.97 -0.06
N VAL A 305 9.72 -5.77 0.21
CA VAL A 305 11.06 -5.57 -0.35
C VAL A 305 11.01 -5.86 -1.85
N VAL A 306 11.23 -4.84 -2.69
CA VAL A 306 11.14 -4.97 -4.15
C VAL A 306 12.47 -5.23 -4.83
N TYR A 307 13.57 -4.78 -4.24
CA TYR A 307 14.90 -5.08 -4.74
C TYR A 307 15.93 -5.06 -3.63
N ARG A 308 17.03 -5.78 -3.86
CA ARG A 308 18.23 -5.77 -3.04
C ARG A 308 19.45 -5.57 -3.94
N ASN A 309 20.23 -4.52 -3.69
CA ASN A 309 21.44 -4.20 -4.44
C ASN A 309 22.67 -4.27 -3.52
N THR A 310 23.66 -5.08 -3.90
CA THR A 310 24.95 -5.22 -3.20
C THR A 310 26.12 -4.53 -3.91
N SER A 311 25.88 -4.03 -5.12
CA SER A 311 26.87 -3.38 -5.98
C SER A 311 26.16 -2.36 -6.86
N GLY A 312 26.68 -1.14 -6.91
CA GLY A 312 26.12 -0.05 -7.72
C GLY A 312 26.87 1.26 -7.51
N GLU A 313 26.72 2.21 -8.44
CA GLU A 313 27.32 3.54 -8.32
C GLU A 313 26.89 4.21 -7.01
N GLY A 314 27.87 4.68 -6.24
CA GLY A 314 27.66 5.36 -4.95
C GLY A 314 27.46 4.44 -3.73
N LEU A 315 27.38 3.11 -3.89
CA LEU A 315 27.38 2.18 -2.75
C LEU A 315 28.82 1.95 -2.25
N LYS A 316 29.04 2.21 -0.96
CA LYS A 316 30.30 1.84 -0.30
C LYS A 316 30.41 0.32 -0.17
N ASP A 317 31.64 -0.18 -0.21
CA ASP A 317 31.90 -1.60 0.01
C ASP A 317 31.35 -2.05 1.38
N GLY A 318 30.71 -3.22 1.40
CA GLY A 318 30.03 -3.75 2.58
C GLY A 318 28.67 -3.12 2.93
N VAL A 319 28.10 -2.26 2.08
CA VAL A 319 26.74 -1.72 2.21
C VAL A 319 25.78 -2.39 1.22
N VAL A 320 24.55 -2.62 1.66
CA VAL A 320 23.47 -3.19 0.85
C VAL A 320 22.31 -2.21 0.85
N ARG A 321 21.78 -1.89 -0.33
CA ARG A 321 20.60 -1.02 -0.47
C ARG A 321 19.38 -1.86 -0.81
N CYS A 322 18.30 -1.67 -0.06
CA CYS A 322 17.03 -2.34 -0.26
C CYS A 322 15.95 -1.33 -0.55
N GLY A 323 15.16 -1.55 -1.61
CA GLY A 323 13.97 -0.77 -1.89
C GLY A 323 12.73 -1.47 -1.38
N LEU A 324 11.82 -0.72 -0.77
CA LEU A 324 10.53 -1.20 -0.30
C LEU A 324 9.41 -0.43 -0.99
N ALA A 325 8.39 -1.16 -1.44
CA ALA A 325 7.13 -0.58 -1.91
C ALA A 325 6.10 -0.65 -0.77
N ILE A 326 5.36 0.44 -0.57
CA ILE A 326 4.22 0.47 0.34
C ILE A 326 3.08 -0.31 -0.33
N LEU A 327 2.54 -1.28 0.39
CA LEU A 327 1.43 -2.12 -0.08
C LEU A 327 0.08 -1.57 0.36
N ASP A 328 0.03 -1.09 1.60
CA ASP A 328 -1.15 -0.51 2.21
C ASP A 328 -0.77 0.36 3.40
N MET A 329 -1.61 1.32 3.74
CA MET A 329 -1.43 2.28 4.83
C MET A 329 -2.79 2.80 5.28
N ALA A 330 -2.99 3.05 6.58
CA ALA A 330 -4.21 3.72 7.01
C ALA A 330 -4.30 5.12 6.39
N MET A 331 -5.51 5.56 6.03
CA MET A 331 -5.66 6.79 5.26
C MET A 331 -5.16 8.04 5.98
N ASP A 332 -5.38 8.15 7.29
CA ASP A 332 -4.89 9.27 8.08
C ASP A 332 -3.35 9.33 8.10
N ASP A 333 -2.71 8.17 8.20
CA ASP A 333 -1.26 8.03 8.15
C ASP A 333 -0.71 8.40 6.77
N HIS A 334 -1.43 8.03 5.71
CA HIS A 334 -1.04 8.39 4.35
C HIS A 334 -1.16 9.88 4.07
N VAL A 335 -2.22 10.53 4.55
CA VAL A 335 -2.38 11.98 4.46
C VAL A 335 -1.23 12.69 5.16
N ARG A 336 -0.86 12.23 6.36
CA ARG A 336 0.27 12.79 7.10
C ARG A 336 1.58 12.61 6.35
N LEU A 337 1.83 11.44 5.76
CA LEU A 337 3.01 11.20 4.93
C LEU A 337 3.05 12.17 3.75
N LEU A 338 1.99 12.23 2.95
CA LEU A 338 1.95 13.08 1.77
C LEU A 338 2.00 14.57 2.11
N SER A 339 1.39 15.00 3.22
CA SER A 339 1.54 16.38 3.70
C SER A 339 3.00 16.75 3.90
N LEU A 340 3.79 15.87 4.53
CA LEU A 340 5.22 16.09 4.75
C LEU A 340 6.00 16.10 3.43
N LEU A 341 5.71 15.16 2.52
CA LEU A 341 6.44 15.04 1.24
C LEU A 341 6.13 16.20 0.30
N HIS A 342 4.87 16.62 0.20
CA HIS A 342 4.47 17.78 -0.61
C HIS A 342 5.09 19.07 -0.09
N GLN A 343 5.13 19.25 1.23
CA GLN A 343 5.78 20.42 1.82
C GLN A 343 7.31 20.39 1.65
N ALA A 344 7.92 19.20 1.65
CA ALA A 344 9.34 19.03 1.33
C ALA A 344 9.67 19.29 -0.15
N ASP A 345 8.74 19.02 -1.09
CA ASP A 345 8.86 19.42 -2.50
C ASP A 345 8.72 20.94 -2.66
N ASN A 346 7.76 21.54 -1.97
CA ASN A 346 7.43 22.95 -2.05
C ASN A 346 6.86 23.45 -0.72
N SER A 347 7.58 24.34 -0.05
CA SER A 347 7.21 24.90 1.26
C SER A 347 5.87 25.63 1.29
N ASN A 348 5.37 26.04 0.11
CA ASN A 348 4.09 26.73 -0.06
C ASN A 348 2.93 25.77 -0.38
N SER A 349 3.18 24.46 -0.45
CA SER A 349 2.18 23.44 -0.73
C SER A 349 1.75 22.71 0.55
N TYR A 350 0.46 22.77 0.84
CA TYR A 350 -0.16 22.23 2.04
C TYR A 350 -1.24 21.23 1.66
N VAL A 351 -1.17 20.02 2.22
CA VAL A 351 -2.15 18.95 1.97
C VAL A 351 -2.78 18.58 3.30
N CYS A 352 -4.08 18.81 3.44
CA CYS A 352 -4.86 18.44 4.63
C CYS A 352 -4.25 18.95 5.96
N THR A 353 -3.65 20.14 5.93
CA THR A 353 -3.19 20.81 7.15
C THR A 353 -4.34 21.57 7.79
N SER A 354 -4.18 21.96 9.05
CA SER A 354 -5.14 22.88 9.69
C SER A 354 -5.21 24.20 8.91
N VAL A 355 -6.42 24.74 8.80
CA VAL A 355 -6.75 25.91 8.00
C VAL A 355 -7.48 26.94 8.87
N ASP A 356 -7.08 28.19 8.75
CA ASP A 356 -7.87 29.31 9.23
C ASP A 356 -9.12 29.44 8.34
N MET A 357 -10.28 29.10 8.90
CA MET A 357 -11.51 29.09 8.14
C MET A 357 -11.95 30.47 7.70
N ASP A 358 -11.69 31.54 8.47
CA ASP A 358 -12.06 32.89 8.06
C ASP A 358 -11.18 33.36 6.89
N ALA A 359 -9.89 33.02 6.89
CA ALA A 359 -9.01 33.25 5.74
C ALA A 359 -9.46 32.46 4.50
N LEU A 360 -9.89 31.20 4.67
CA LEU A 360 -10.41 30.39 3.57
C LEU A 360 -11.72 30.95 2.99
N TRP A 361 -12.64 31.38 3.85
CA TRP A 361 -13.87 32.03 3.41
C TRP A 361 -13.56 33.32 2.65
N ASN A 362 -12.70 34.19 3.19
CA ASN A 362 -12.28 35.42 2.52
C ASN A 362 -11.72 35.12 1.12
N PHE A 363 -10.83 34.14 1.02
CA PHE A 363 -10.28 33.69 -0.26
C PHE A 363 -11.35 33.24 -1.27
N PHE A 364 -12.37 32.50 -0.85
CA PHE A 364 -13.45 32.09 -1.76
C PHE A 364 -14.30 33.28 -2.27
N PHE A 365 -14.49 34.33 -1.46
CA PHE A 365 -15.16 35.54 -1.91
C PHE A 365 -14.27 36.37 -2.83
N GLU A 366 -13.01 36.64 -2.45
CA GLU A 366 -12.08 37.46 -3.23
C GLU A 366 -11.78 36.88 -4.61
N THR A 367 -11.69 35.55 -4.71
CA THR A 367 -11.47 34.87 -6.00
C THR A 367 -12.72 34.82 -6.88
N GLY A 368 -13.87 35.28 -6.38
CA GLY A 368 -15.16 35.17 -7.07
C GLY A 368 -15.67 33.73 -7.18
N PHE A 369 -15.05 32.79 -6.44
CA PHE A 369 -15.55 31.41 -6.38
C PHE A 369 -16.96 31.38 -5.79
N ILE A 370 -17.19 32.21 -4.78
CA ILE A 370 -18.50 32.56 -4.25
C ILE A 370 -18.94 33.90 -4.87
N TYR A 371 -19.90 33.83 -5.79
CA TYR A 371 -20.54 34.99 -6.41
C TYR A 371 -21.91 35.27 -5.75
N PRO A 372 -22.50 36.48 -5.90
CA PRO A 372 -23.72 36.89 -5.19
C PRO A 372 -24.89 35.90 -5.28
N GLU A 373 -25.17 35.36 -6.46
CA GLU A 373 -26.26 34.41 -6.67
C GLU A 373 -25.97 33.06 -5.98
N LYS A 374 -24.69 32.65 -5.89
CA LYS A 374 -24.30 31.49 -5.08
C LYS A 374 -24.51 31.79 -3.60
N TYR A 375 -24.13 32.99 -3.14
CA TYR A 375 -24.32 33.43 -1.76
C TYR A 375 -25.77 33.41 -1.30
N ALA A 376 -26.67 33.85 -2.17
CA ALA A 376 -28.11 33.81 -1.90
C ALA A 376 -28.60 32.39 -1.55
N PHE A 377 -28.10 31.35 -2.24
CA PHE A 377 -28.47 29.96 -1.99
C PHE A 377 -28.07 29.46 -0.59
N PHE A 378 -26.91 29.89 -0.09
CA PHE A 378 -26.37 29.36 1.16
C PHE A 378 -26.55 30.28 2.37
N GLN A 379 -26.98 31.53 2.17
CA GLN A 379 -27.11 32.51 3.25
C GLN A 379 -28.02 32.04 4.39
N SER A 380 -29.12 31.36 4.06
CA SER A 380 -30.07 30.81 5.03
C SER A 380 -29.44 29.75 5.94
N ASN A 381 -28.48 28.99 5.43
CA ASN A 381 -27.82 27.88 6.12
C ASN A 381 -26.35 28.17 6.49
N LYS A 382 -25.94 29.45 6.48
CA LYS A 382 -24.53 29.87 6.61
C LYS A 382 -23.81 29.32 7.85
N HIS A 383 -24.50 29.23 8.99
CA HIS A 383 -23.92 28.77 10.25
C HIS A 383 -23.62 27.27 10.19
N GLU A 384 -24.54 26.50 9.62
CA GLU A 384 -24.41 25.07 9.47
C GLU A 384 -23.32 24.71 8.47
N ILE A 385 -23.27 25.42 7.34
CA ILE A 385 -22.21 25.24 6.33
C ILE A 385 -20.83 25.56 6.93
N LYS A 386 -20.69 26.66 7.69
CA LYS A 386 -19.43 26.96 8.39
C LYS A 386 -19.01 25.82 9.33
N ARG A 387 -19.95 25.25 10.09
CA ARG A 387 -19.71 24.12 11.01
C ARG A 387 -19.25 22.85 10.27
N ILE A 388 -19.89 22.52 9.14
CA ILE A 388 -19.54 21.38 8.30
C ILE A 388 -18.12 21.55 7.73
N TYR A 389 -17.79 22.74 7.24
CA TYR A 389 -16.46 23.03 6.69
C TYR A 389 -15.35 23.00 7.72
N GLU A 390 -15.57 23.57 8.91
CA GLU A 390 -14.63 23.46 10.04
C GLU A 390 -14.29 21.98 10.29
N LYS A 391 -15.31 21.12 10.30
CA LYS A 391 -15.13 19.69 10.51
C LYS A 391 -14.43 18.99 9.34
N LEU A 392 -14.77 19.31 8.10
CA LEU A 392 -14.14 18.73 6.91
C LEU A 392 -12.66 19.10 6.79
N TYR A 393 -12.27 20.32 7.21
CA TYR A 393 -10.93 20.85 7.00
C TYR A 393 -10.02 20.67 8.21
N ASN A 394 -10.52 20.85 9.43
CA ASN A 394 -9.69 20.84 10.64
C ASN A 394 -9.78 19.55 11.46
N HIS A 395 -10.78 18.70 11.22
CA HIS A 395 -10.86 17.39 11.88
C HIS A 395 -10.42 16.22 10.98
N ASN A 396 -9.83 16.54 9.81
CA ASN A 396 -9.21 15.59 8.87
C ASN A 396 -9.98 14.28 8.68
N PRO A 397 -11.25 14.32 8.27
CA PRO A 397 -12.02 13.10 8.13
C PRO A 397 -11.51 12.26 6.96
N ALA A 398 -11.52 10.94 7.10
CA ALA A 398 -11.07 9.99 6.08
C ALA A 398 -11.76 10.18 4.70
N ILE A 399 -12.90 10.88 4.66
CA ILE A 399 -13.74 11.16 3.50
C ILE A 399 -13.43 12.46 2.74
N ALA A 400 -12.55 13.35 3.22
CA ALA A 400 -12.29 14.65 2.59
C ALA A 400 -10.81 15.01 2.53
N ARG A 401 -10.36 15.63 1.43
CA ARG A 401 -8.99 16.12 1.25
C ARG A 401 -9.00 17.53 0.69
N HIS A 402 -8.07 18.37 1.14
CA HIS A 402 -7.85 19.70 0.62
C HIS A 402 -6.38 19.96 0.32
N PHE A 403 -6.17 20.80 -0.69
CA PHE A 403 -4.89 21.17 -1.25
C PHE A 403 -4.84 22.69 -1.29
N ILE A 404 -3.89 23.27 -0.56
CA ILE A 404 -3.73 24.70 -0.43
C ILE A 404 -2.35 25.08 -0.94
N TYR A 405 -2.31 26.13 -1.75
CA TYR A 405 -1.09 26.84 -2.09
C TYR A 405 -1.10 28.17 -1.35
N GLN A 406 -0.15 28.36 -0.44
CA GLN A 406 -0.12 29.49 0.50
C GLN A 406 1.28 30.11 0.52
N ASP A 407 1.36 31.43 0.47
CA ASP A 407 2.62 32.18 0.64
C ASP A 407 2.49 33.10 1.85
N LYS A 408 3.44 33.00 2.79
CA LYS A 408 3.50 33.83 4.02
C LYS A 408 2.16 33.96 4.77
N GLY A 409 1.38 32.88 4.83
CA GLY A 409 0.09 32.88 5.51
C GLY A 409 -1.11 33.20 4.60
N VAL A 410 -0.90 33.70 3.38
CA VAL A 410 -1.99 34.08 2.46
C VAL A 410 -2.33 32.93 1.50
N ILE A 411 -3.60 32.54 1.45
CA ILE A 411 -4.09 31.49 0.54
C ILE A 411 -4.15 32.06 -0.88
N LEU A 412 -3.43 31.43 -1.80
CA LEU A 412 -3.36 31.82 -3.21
C LEU A 412 -4.06 30.84 -4.13
N GLY A 413 -4.16 29.56 -3.72
CA GLY A 413 -4.82 28.52 -4.48
C GLY A 413 -5.46 27.48 -3.56
N HIS A 414 -6.59 26.95 -3.99
CA HIS A 414 -7.33 25.91 -3.27
C HIS A 414 -7.91 24.89 -4.25
N MET A 415 -7.90 23.62 -3.85
CA MET A 415 -8.70 22.55 -4.44
C MET A 415 -9.07 21.55 -3.33
N SER A 416 -10.22 20.90 -3.45
CA SER A 416 -10.62 19.84 -2.51
C SER A 416 -11.15 18.62 -3.25
N MET A 417 -11.29 17.52 -2.52
CA MET A 417 -11.99 16.33 -2.97
C MET A 417 -12.72 15.64 -1.81
N VAL A 418 -13.86 15.02 -2.11
CA VAL A 418 -14.68 14.29 -1.14
C VAL A 418 -15.07 12.91 -1.68
N ARG A 419 -15.02 11.88 -0.84
CA ARG A 419 -15.37 10.51 -1.21
C ARG A 419 -16.88 10.33 -1.20
N LEU A 420 -17.52 10.40 -2.37
CA LEU A 420 -18.98 10.31 -2.47
C LEU A 420 -19.48 8.87 -2.74
N TYR A 421 -18.63 8.01 -3.29
CA TYR A 421 -18.95 6.61 -3.58
C TYR A 421 -17.79 5.70 -3.16
N GLU A 422 -18.02 4.40 -3.07
CA GLU A 422 -17.10 3.45 -2.42
C GLU A 422 -15.69 3.48 -3.02
N ASN A 423 -15.56 3.70 -4.33
CA ASN A 423 -14.25 3.81 -4.99
C ASN A 423 -14.08 5.07 -5.83
N SER A 424 -14.88 6.11 -5.55
CA SER A 424 -14.89 7.33 -6.36
C SER A 424 -14.91 8.61 -5.53
N TRP A 425 -13.98 9.48 -5.85
CA TRP A 425 -13.84 10.79 -5.22
C TRP A 425 -14.25 11.92 -6.14
N MET A 426 -15.07 12.84 -5.63
CA MET A 426 -15.46 14.06 -6.31
C MET A 426 -14.40 15.14 -6.08
N ILE A 427 -13.73 15.61 -7.13
CA ILE A 427 -12.88 16.80 -7.08
C ILE A 427 -13.75 18.05 -7.22
N HIS A 428 -13.51 19.04 -6.37
CA HIS A 428 -14.32 20.25 -6.30
C HIS A 428 -13.52 21.46 -5.76
N HIS A 429 -14.19 22.62 -5.76
CA HIS A 429 -13.71 23.88 -5.19
C HIS A 429 -12.34 24.34 -5.69
N HIS A 430 -12.08 24.15 -6.99
CA HIS A 430 -10.88 24.71 -7.62
C HIS A 430 -11.00 26.23 -7.74
N ALA A 431 -10.20 26.93 -6.95
CA ALA A 431 -10.15 28.39 -6.89
C ALA A 431 -8.69 28.87 -6.82
N ALA A 432 -8.41 30.04 -7.38
CA ALA A 432 -7.09 30.63 -7.38
C ALA A 432 -7.15 32.15 -7.49
N ASN A 433 -6.31 32.83 -6.71
CA ASN A 433 -6.09 34.27 -6.79
C ASN A 433 -5.12 34.56 -7.96
N LYS A 434 -5.69 34.84 -9.14
CA LYS A 434 -4.92 35.10 -10.35
C LYS A 434 -4.18 36.44 -10.32
N THR A 435 -4.68 37.41 -9.54
CA THR A 435 -4.07 38.73 -9.42
C THR A 435 -2.75 38.68 -8.64
N GLU A 436 -2.67 37.84 -7.60
CA GLU A 436 -1.45 37.67 -6.81
C GLU A 436 -0.55 36.56 -7.35
N SER A 437 -1.11 35.50 -7.93
CA SER A 437 -0.32 34.41 -8.52
C SER A 437 -1.03 33.72 -9.68
N MET A 438 -0.53 33.96 -10.89
CA MET A 438 -0.99 33.27 -12.10
C MET A 438 -0.75 31.75 -12.06
N LYS A 439 0.16 31.26 -11.21
CA LYS A 439 0.53 29.84 -11.11
C LYS A 439 -0.26 29.08 -10.05
N ALA A 440 -0.90 29.75 -9.09
CA ALA A 440 -1.52 29.08 -7.93
C ALA A 440 -2.54 28.00 -8.30
N GLY A 441 -3.39 28.26 -9.29
CA GLY A 441 -4.36 27.28 -9.79
C GLY A 441 -3.71 26.03 -10.41
N LEU A 442 -2.54 26.17 -11.05
CA LEU A 442 -1.77 25.05 -11.59
C LEU A 442 -1.01 24.31 -10.47
N MET A 443 -0.57 25.01 -9.43
CA MET A 443 0.10 24.41 -8.28
C MET A 443 -0.82 23.44 -7.54
N VAL A 444 -2.05 23.85 -7.21
CA VAL A 444 -3.00 22.94 -6.56
C VAL A 444 -3.43 21.79 -7.48
N LEU A 445 -3.49 22.01 -8.81
CA LEU A 445 -3.72 20.93 -9.78
C LEU A 445 -2.54 19.93 -9.84
N LYS A 446 -1.30 20.42 -9.76
CA LYS A 446 -0.12 19.56 -9.63
C LYS A 446 -0.16 18.78 -8.32
N GLN A 447 -0.49 19.44 -7.21
CA GLN A 447 -0.61 18.78 -5.89
C GLN A 447 -1.61 17.62 -5.93
N ILE A 448 -2.84 17.84 -6.38
CA ILE A 448 -3.82 16.73 -6.45
C ILE A 448 -3.37 15.63 -7.42
N SER A 449 -2.72 15.99 -8.54
CA SER A 449 -2.23 14.99 -9.51
C SER A 449 -1.13 14.10 -8.92
N CYS A 450 -0.18 14.69 -8.19
CA CYS A 450 0.85 13.95 -7.45
C CYS A 450 0.24 13.07 -6.36
N TYR A 451 -0.72 13.62 -5.60
CA TYR A 451 -1.45 12.89 -4.55
C TYR A 451 -2.15 11.65 -5.12
N LEU A 452 -2.91 11.81 -6.21
CA LEU A 452 -3.59 10.70 -6.89
C LEU A 452 -2.60 9.67 -7.43
N ASN A 453 -1.49 10.12 -8.03
CA ASN A 453 -0.46 9.25 -8.57
C ASN A 453 0.17 8.38 -7.48
N ASP A 454 0.35 8.91 -6.28
CA ASP A 454 0.95 8.17 -5.17
C ASP A 454 0.00 7.12 -4.59
N LEU A 455 -1.31 7.39 -4.62
CA LEU A 455 -2.32 6.64 -3.88
C LEU A 455 -3.11 5.59 -4.67
N TYR A 456 -3.30 5.76 -5.99
CA TYR A 456 -4.31 4.98 -6.72
C TYR A 456 -4.11 3.44 -6.71
N GLN A 457 -2.94 2.96 -6.27
CA GLN A 457 -2.63 1.54 -6.14
C GLN A 457 -2.91 0.98 -4.73
N LEU A 458 -3.17 1.84 -3.75
CA LEU A 458 -3.48 1.45 -2.38
C LEU A 458 -4.97 1.18 -2.26
N TYR A 459 -5.32 0.00 -1.76
CA TYR A 459 -6.70 -0.43 -1.62
C TYR A 459 -7.49 0.49 -0.68
N SER A 460 -6.92 0.80 0.48
CA SER A 460 -7.47 1.71 1.50
C SER A 460 -7.76 3.12 0.99
N ALA A 461 -7.18 3.52 -0.14
CA ALA A 461 -7.39 4.84 -0.71
C ALA A 461 -8.73 5.02 -1.40
N HIS A 462 -9.38 3.91 -1.79
CA HIS A 462 -10.68 3.96 -2.48
C HIS A 462 -10.65 4.88 -3.72
N LEU A 463 -9.52 4.86 -4.44
CA LEU A 463 -9.21 5.76 -5.55
C LEU A 463 -9.16 4.99 -6.88
N LYS A 464 -10.28 4.33 -7.25
CA LYS A 464 -10.40 3.73 -8.58
C LYS A 464 -10.78 4.78 -9.62
N TYR A 465 -11.70 5.67 -9.24
CA TYR A 465 -12.15 6.77 -10.07
C TYR A 465 -12.02 8.10 -9.34
N VAL A 466 -11.81 9.15 -10.12
CA VAL A 466 -12.09 10.52 -9.69
C VAL A 466 -13.07 11.13 -10.66
N PHE A 467 -13.96 11.98 -10.16
CA PHE A 467 -14.93 12.64 -11.00
C PHE A 467 -15.13 14.09 -10.58
N TYR A 468 -15.66 14.89 -11.48
CA TYR A 468 -15.99 16.29 -11.21
C TYR A 468 -17.06 16.75 -12.17
N TYR A 469 -17.86 17.70 -11.70
CA TYR A 469 -18.84 18.39 -12.50
C TYR A 469 -18.29 19.76 -12.88
N PHE A 470 -18.38 20.11 -14.16
CA PHE A 470 -18.04 21.45 -14.62
C PHE A 470 -19.04 21.93 -15.66
N ARG A 471 -19.25 23.25 -15.70
CA ARG A 471 -20.04 23.88 -16.76
C ARG A 471 -19.21 23.94 -18.04
N PRO A 472 -19.71 23.52 -19.21
CA PRO A 472 -18.96 23.55 -20.48
C PRO A 472 -18.35 24.92 -20.82
N GLU A 473 -18.99 26.00 -20.39
CA GLU A 473 -18.59 27.39 -20.62
C GLU A 473 -17.36 27.77 -19.77
N ASN A 474 -17.10 27.05 -18.68
CA ASN A 474 -15.90 27.25 -17.87
C ASN A 474 -14.66 26.76 -18.65
N LYS A 475 -13.94 27.71 -19.27
CA LYS A 475 -12.81 27.43 -20.16
C LYS A 475 -11.72 26.54 -19.55
N PHE A 476 -11.36 26.76 -18.28
CA PHE A 476 -10.28 26.01 -17.63
C PHE A 476 -10.60 24.51 -17.48
N PRO A 477 -11.64 24.09 -16.73
CA PRO A 477 -11.94 22.68 -16.56
C PRO A 477 -12.30 22.01 -17.89
N ASN A 478 -13.00 22.71 -18.80
CA ASN A 478 -13.29 22.14 -20.12
C ASN A 478 -12.00 21.89 -20.95
N ARG A 479 -11.01 22.77 -20.85
CA ARG A 479 -9.71 22.58 -21.52
C ARG A 479 -8.88 21.47 -20.89
N VAL A 480 -8.78 21.41 -19.58
CA VAL A 480 -7.94 20.41 -18.90
C VAL A 480 -8.62 19.05 -18.96
N PHE A 481 -9.81 18.95 -18.42
CA PHE A 481 -10.49 17.69 -18.21
C PHE A 481 -11.24 17.23 -19.45
N GLY A 482 -12.02 18.12 -20.06
CA GLY A 482 -12.67 17.84 -21.34
C GLY A 482 -11.67 17.64 -22.47
N GLY A 483 -10.54 18.36 -22.44
CA GLY A 483 -9.43 18.15 -23.36
C GLY A 483 -8.77 16.79 -23.19
N PHE A 484 -8.51 16.35 -21.95
CA PHE A 484 -7.96 15.02 -21.69
C PHE A 484 -8.88 13.91 -22.18
N ALA A 485 -10.19 14.00 -21.92
CA ALA A 485 -11.17 13.01 -22.40
C ALA A 485 -11.19 12.90 -23.94
N LYS A 486 -11.02 14.03 -24.64
CA LYS A 486 -10.89 14.04 -26.11
C LYS A 486 -9.57 13.47 -26.60
N GLU A 487 -8.46 13.75 -25.91
CA GLU A 487 -7.13 13.25 -26.29
C GLU A 487 -7.01 11.74 -26.09
N ILE A 488 -7.51 11.21 -24.98
CA ILE A 488 -7.46 9.77 -24.72
C ILE A 488 -8.39 9.00 -25.67
N ASN A 489 -9.51 9.62 -26.07
CA ASN A 489 -10.51 9.09 -26.99
C ASN A 489 -10.95 7.65 -26.64
N ASP A 490 -11.07 7.39 -25.34
CA ASP A 490 -11.45 6.10 -24.76
C ASP A 490 -12.35 6.38 -23.55
N PRO A 491 -13.67 6.18 -23.66
CA PRO A 491 -14.61 6.49 -22.59
C PRO A 491 -14.39 5.60 -21.35
N HIS A 492 -13.70 4.45 -21.47
CA HIS A 492 -13.30 3.63 -20.32
C HIS A 492 -12.09 4.20 -19.56
N GLY A 493 -11.34 5.11 -20.18
CA GLY A 493 -10.26 5.86 -19.55
C GLY A 493 -10.74 7.18 -18.95
N CYS A 494 -11.50 7.96 -19.72
CA CYS A 494 -12.12 9.20 -19.27
C CYS A 494 -13.40 9.47 -20.04
N SER A 495 -14.54 9.59 -19.35
CA SER A 495 -15.87 9.78 -19.96
C SER A 495 -16.43 11.16 -19.66
N LEU A 496 -17.29 11.67 -20.56
CA LEU A 496 -17.99 12.94 -20.45
C LEU A 496 -19.49 12.73 -20.67
N ASP A 497 -20.31 13.09 -19.69
CA ASP A 497 -21.76 12.98 -19.74
C ASP A 497 -22.41 14.34 -19.41
N LYS A 498 -23.34 14.82 -20.23
CA LYS A 498 -24.03 16.10 -20.01
C LYS A 498 -25.33 15.90 -19.25
N PHE A 499 -25.53 16.73 -18.23
CA PHE A 499 -26.72 16.78 -17.39
C PHE A 499 -27.35 18.16 -17.45
N ALA A 500 -28.67 18.21 -17.61
CA ALA A 500 -29.44 19.41 -17.31
C ALA A 500 -29.61 19.54 -15.79
N TYR A 501 -29.47 20.74 -15.26
CA TYR A 501 -29.58 21.03 -13.83
C TYR A 501 -30.67 22.08 -13.57
N PHE A 502 -31.52 21.79 -12.59
CA PHE A 502 -32.60 22.66 -12.11
C PHE A 502 -32.96 22.31 -10.67
N HIS A 503 -33.67 23.19 -9.97
CA HIS A 503 -34.26 22.87 -8.67
C HIS A 503 -35.73 22.46 -8.81
N TYR A 504 -36.07 21.30 -8.28
CA TYR A 504 -37.46 20.91 -8.02
C TYR A 504 -37.93 21.59 -6.74
N HIS A 505 -39.09 22.23 -6.79
CA HIS A 505 -39.68 22.92 -5.64
C HIS A 505 -40.85 22.09 -5.14
N LYS A 506 -40.83 21.72 -3.85
CA LYS A 506 -41.91 20.97 -3.24
C LYS A 506 -43.21 21.79 -3.30
N ALA A 507 -44.23 21.26 -3.97
CA ALA A 507 -45.55 21.85 -3.96
C ALA A 507 -46.19 21.69 -2.57
N GLY A 508 -46.92 22.70 -2.11
CA GLY A 508 -47.65 22.64 -0.84
C GLY A 508 -48.86 21.71 -0.92
N PHE A 509 -48.88 20.68 -0.06
CA PHE A 509 -50.01 19.81 0.32
C PHE A 509 -50.76 18.99 -0.75
N ASP A 510 -50.68 19.29 -2.04
CA ASP A 510 -51.19 18.41 -3.10
C ASP A 510 -50.05 17.57 -3.69
N GLN A 511 -49.80 16.39 -3.11
CA GLN A 511 -48.92 15.40 -3.74
C GLN A 511 -49.59 14.93 -5.04
N GLU A 512 -49.01 15.31 -6.19
CA GLU A 512 -49.41 14.73 -7.46
C GLU A 512 -49.11 13.23 -7.42
N GLN A 513 -50.17 12.43 -7.33
CA GLN A 513 -50.03 10.98 -7.39
C GLN A 513 -49.59 10.58 -8.80
N LEU A 514 -48.63 9.66 -8.87
CA LEU A 514 -48.25 9.02 -10.13
C LEU A 514 -49.51 8.43 -10.80
N PRO A 515 -49.69 8.60 -12.12
CA PRO A 515 -50.83 7.99 -12.81
C PRO A 515 -50.81 6.47 -12.66
N GLU A 516 -51.96 5.81 -12.68
CA GLU A 516 -52.11 4.38 -12.30
C GLU A 516 -51.19 3.42 -13.06
N GLN A 517 -50.86 3.72 -14.33
CA GLN A 517 -49.98 2.90 -15.15
C GLN A 517 -48.49 3.06 -14.82
N TRP A 518 -48.13 4.08 -14.04
CA TRP A 518 -46.76 4.37 -13.63
C TRP A 518 -46.51 3.91 -12.20
N THR A 519 -45.33 3.35 -11.96
CA THR A 519 -44.89 2.98 -10.62
C THR A 519 -43.49 3.49 -10.34
N LEU A 520 -43.26 3.91 -9.11
CA LEU A 520 -41.95 4.23 -8.58
C LEU A 520 -41.66 3.27 -7.42
N LYS A 521 -40.60 2.47 -7.55
CA LYS A 521 -40.25 1.43 -6.56
C LYS A 521 -38.73 1.41 -6.33
N PRO A 522 -38.24 0.88 -5.21
CA PRO A 522 -36.81 0.65 -5.03
C PRO A 522 -36.22 -0.18 -6.19
N THR A 523 -35.07 0.25 -6.70
CA THR A 523 -34.42 -0.38 -7.86
C THR A 523 -34.02 -1.83 -7.58
N GLN A 524 -34.37 -2.74 -8.50
CA GLN A 524 -34.09 -4.17 -8.40
C GLN A 524 -32.92 -4.61 -9.31
N SER A 525 -32.41 -5.82 -9.09
CA SER A 525 -31.28 -6.38 -9.86
C SER A 525 -31.47 -6.35 -11.38
N GLY A 526 -32.71 -6.57 -11.87
CA GLY A 526 -33.05 -6.48 -13.30
C GLY A 526 -32.91 -5.07 -13.86
N ASP A 527 -33.31 -4.06 -13.07
CA ASP A 527 -33.27 -2.65 -13.47
C ASP A 527 -31.83 -2.16 -13.64
N TYR A 528 -30.92 -2.57 -12.75
CA TYR A 528 -29.49 -2.28 -12.89
C TYR A 528 -28.92 -2.80 -14.21
N ALA A 529 -29.31 -4.02 -14.60
CA ALA A 529 -28.82 -4.62 -15.84
C ALA A 529 -29.30 -3.82 -17.06
N GLU A 530 -30.55 -3.35 -17.04
CA GLU A 530 -31.12 -2.56 -18.14
C GLU A 530 -30.53 -1.14 -18.19
N LEU A 531 -30.43 -0.46 -17.04
CA LEU A 531 -29.74 0.83 -16.94
C LEU A 531 -28.29 0.75 -17.47
N LYS A 532 -27.58 -0.33 -17.13
CA LYS A 532 -26.21 -0.56 -17.61
C LYS A 532 -26.15 -0.76 -19.13
N ARG A 533 -27.12 -1.46 -19.72
CA ARG A 533 -27.22 -1.64 -21.18
C ARG A 533 -27.49 -0.32 -21.88
N PHE A 534 -28.47 0.43 -21.40
CA PHE A 534 -28.80 1.76 -21.89
C PHE A 534 -27.60 2.70 -21.84
N TYR A 535 -26.97 2.84 -20.67
CA TYR A 535 -25.84 3.77 -20.50
C TYR A 535 -24.63 3.37 -21.37
N ARG A 536 -24.37 2.07 -21.51
CA ARG A 536 -23.33 1.57 -22.42
C ARG A 536 -23.60 1.93 -23.88
N HIS A 537 -24.86 1.93 -24.31
CA HIS A 537 -25.25 2.29 -25.67
C HIS A 537 -25.16 3.81 -25.92
N VAL A 538 -25.62 4.63 -24.97
CA VAL A 538 -25.71 6.09 -25.14
C VAL A 538 -24.38 6.81 -24.89
N SER A 539 -23.64 6.39 -23.86
CA SER A 539 -22.40 7.04 -23.43
C SER A 539 -21.18 6.13 -23.60
N GLY A 540 -21.31 4.86 -23.20
CA GLY A 540 -20.17 3.95 -23.09
C GLY A 540 -19.19 4.32 -21.96
N GLY A 541 -19.55 5.30 -21.13
CA GLY A 541 -18.69 5.90 -20.11
C GLY A 541 -18.58 5.10 -18.81
N LEU A 542 -18.26 5.80 -17.72
CA LEU A 542 -17.88 5.21 -16.44
C LEU A 542 -18.90 5.40 -15.30
N MET A 543 -20.00 6.14 -15.51
CA MET A 543 -20.95 6.50 -14.44
C MET A 543 -21.47 5.30 -13.66
N ILE A 544 -21.89 4.24 -14.35
CA ILE A 544 -22.45 3.04 -13.72
C ILE A 544 -21.44 2.39 -12.75
N ASP A 545 -20.17 2.30 -13.15
CA ASP A 545 -19.12 1.69 -12.33
C ASP A 545 -18.59 2.64 -11.25
N ALA A 546 -18.58 3.95 -11.51
CA ALA A 546 -18.04 4.95 -10.59
C ALA A 546 -19.03 5.31 -9.46
N PHE A 547 -20.33 5.24 -9.71
CA PHE A 547 -21.37 5.61 -8.72
C PHE A 547 -21.96 4.39 -8.00
N ASP A 548 -21.30 3.23 -8.13
CA ASP A 548 -21.71 1.93 -7.56
C ASP A 548 -23.14 1.51 -7.96
N LEU A 549 -23.52 1.72 -9.22
CA LEU A 549 -24.85 1.40 -9.76
C LEU A 549 -24.91 -0.06 -10.25
N GLN A 550 -24.71 -1.02 -9.33
CA GLN A 550 -24.71 -2.46 -9.63
C GLN A 550 -25.47 -3.26 -8.55
N PRO A 551 -25.98 -4.47 -8.87
CA PRO A 551 -26.60 -5.33 -7.87
C PRO A 551 -25.64 -5.68 -6.73
N GLY A 552 -26.12 -5.64 -5.49
CA GLY A 552 -25.30 -5.93 -4.30
C GLY A 552 -24.55 -4.72 -3.73
N SER A 553 -24.59 -3.56 -4.40
CA SER A 553 -24.32 -2.27 -3.77
C SER A 553 -25.44 -1.98 -2.77
N SER A 554 -25.25 -2.36 -1.50
CA SER A 554 -26.27 -2.16 -0.45
C SER A 554 -26.63 -0.66 -0.33
N PRO A 555 -27.91 -0.31 -0.08
CA PRO A 555 -28.33 1.06 0.28
C PRO A 555 -27.65 1.57 1.56
N THR A 556 -27.27 0.64 2.44
CA THR A 556 -26.36 0.86 3.58
C THR A 556 -24.97 0.38 3.16
N ASP A 557 -24.26 1.22 2.41
CA ASP A 557 -22.86 0.96 2.07
C ASP A 557 -21.95 1.27 3.28
N GLY A 558 -20.77 0.62 3.32
CA GLY A 558 -19.79 0.86 4.38
C GLY A 558 -19.35 2.34 4.48
N LEU A 559 -19.49 3.09 3.38
CA LEU A 559 -19.23 4.52 3.32
C LEU A 559 -20.28 5.35 4.08
N SER A 560 -21.56 5.04 3.99
CA SER A 560 -22.62 5.74 4.73
C SER A 560 -22.44 5.54 6.24
N GLU A 561 -22.07 4.34 6.67
CA GLU A 561 -21.68 4.08 8.06
C GLU A 561 -20.42 4.87 8.47
N GLU A 562 -19.44 5.00 7.57
CA GLU A 562 -18.24 5.81 7.81
C GLU A 562 -18.58 7.30 8.00
N TYR A 563 -19.43 7.86 7.14
CA TYR A 563 -19.96 9.21 7.29
C TYR A 563 -20.68 9.37 8.63
N GLN A 564 -21.56 8.43 8.99
CA GLN A 564 -22.29 8.47 10.26
C GLN A 564 -21.36 8.42 11.48
N ARG A 565 -20.34 7.53 11.47
CA ARG A 565 -19.32 7.48 12.52
C ARG A 565 -18.55 8.79 12.65
N LEU A 566 -18.28 9.44 11.53
CA LEU A 566 -17.66 10.75 11.49
C LEU A 566 -18.65 11.87 11.85
N GLY A 567 -19.95 11.59 12.02
CA GLY A 567 -21.01 12.52 12.38
C GLY A 567 -21.50 13.39 11.22
N PHE A 568 -21.48 12.83 10.01
CA PHE A 568 -22.05 13.42 8.79
C PHE A 568 -23.23 12.56 8.32
N LYS A 569 -24.17 13.17 7.59
CA LYS A 569 -25.24 12.49 6.89
C LYS A 569 -24.78 12.11 5.49
N LYS A 570 -24.99 10.85 5.13
CA LYS A 570 -24.87 10.35 3.76
C LYS A 570 -25.80 9.16 3.59
N GLU A 571 -26.69 9.28 2.62
CA GLU A 571 -27.58 8.21 2.18
C GLU A 571 -27.64 8.20 0.65
N LYS A 572 -27.92 7.04 0.08
CA LYS A 572 -28.09 6.85 -1.35
C LYS A 572 -29.30 5.95 -1.60
N HIS A 573 -30.36 6.53 -2.16
CA HIS A 573 -31.57 5.82 -2.53
C HIS A 573 -31.66 5.70 -4.05
N LEU A 574 -32.15 4.56 -4.54
CA LEU A 574 -32.32 4.28 -5.97
C LEU A 574 -33.75 3.83 -6.23
N TYR A 575 -34.41 4.54 -7.13
CA TYR A 575 -35.79 4.33 -7.51
C TYR A 575 -35.89 4.02 -9.00
N SER A 576 -36.68 3.01 -9.34
CA SER A 576 -37.03 2.63 -10.71
C SER A 576 -38.42 3.17 -11.03
N LEU A 577 -38.49 4.04 -12.05
CA LEU A 577 -39.74 4.50 -12.65
C LEU A 577 -40.08 3.57 -13.81
N ALA A 578 -41.25 2.94 -13.74
CA ALA A 578 -41.72 1.99 -14.75
C ALA A 578 -43.14 2.29 -15.21
N GLU A 579 -43.39 2.11 -16.51
CA GLU A 579 -44.72 2.17 -17.14
C GLU A 579 -45.15 0.74 -17.46
N GLU A 580 -46.28 0.29 -16.91
CA GLU A 580 -46.81 -1.07 -17.08
C GLU A 580 -45.77 -2.19 -16.76
N GLY A 581 -44.80 -1.88 -15.89
CA GLY A 581 -43.72 -2.80 -15.50
C GLY A 581 -42.45 -2.72 -16.36
N GLU A 582 -42.43 -1.93 -17.43
CA GLU A 582 -41.24 -1.65 -18.23
C GLU A 582 -40.45 -0.48 -17.64
N LEU A 583 -39.14 -0.65 -17.41
CA LEU A 583 -38.29 0.38 -16.83
C LEU A 583 -38.10 1.55 -17.81
N LYS A 584 -38.44 2.76 -17.37
CA LYS A 584 -38.33 3.99 -18.17
C LYS A 584 -37.29 4.97 -17.63
N ALA A 585 -37.06 5.00 -16.32
CA ALA A 585 -36.00 5.80 -15.71
C ALA A 585 -35.50 5.18 -14.41
N VAL A 586 -34.28 5.56 -14.02
CA VAL A 586 -33.75 5.33 -12.66
C VAL A 586 -33.43 6.68 -12.03
N ILE A 587 -33.91 6.91 -10.81
CA ILE A 587 -33.65 8.12 -10.04
C ILE A 587 -32.76 7.76 -8.85
N MET A 588 -31.57 8.35 -8.81
CA MET A 588 -30.63 8.23 -7.69
C MET A 588 -30.73 9.45 -6.80
N ALA A 589 -31.23 9.31 -5.58
CA ALA A 589 -31.25 10.37 -4.58
C ALA A 589 -30.02 10.25 -3.67
N ASN A 590 -29.05 11.16 -3.84
CA ASN A 590 -27.99 11.34 -2.85
C ASN A 590 -28.48 12.35 -1.80
N VAL A 591 -28.49 11.94 -0.54
CA VAL A 591 -28.86 12.80 0.59
C VAL A 591 -27.65 12.98 1.50
N THR A 592 -27.13 14.20 1.59
CA THR A 592 -25.98 14.53 2.46
C THR A 592 -26.24 15.77 3.28
N ASP A 593 -25.36 16.07 4.24
CA ASP A 593 -25.40 17.38 4.90
C ASP A 593 -25.38 18.54 3.90
N ILE A 594 -26.14 19.58 4.20
CA ILE A 594 -26.22 20.77 3.35
C ILE A 594 -24.85 21.43 3.19
N GLY A 595 -24.50 21.75 1.95
CA GLY A 595 -23.25 22.45 1.66
C GLY A 595 -22.00 21.58 1.75
N LEU A 596 -22.10 20.26 1.93
CA LEU A 596 -20.96 19.32 1.73
C LEU A 596 -20.24 19.61 0.39
N ASN A 597 -21.01 20.05 -0.61
CA ASN A 597 -20.53 20.72 -1.80
C ASN A 597 -21.28 22.05 -2.03
N MET A 598 -20.56 23.16 -2.24
CA MET A 598 -21.17 24.49 -2.50
C MET A 598 -21.99 24.64 -3.79
N ALA A 599 -22.07 23.62 -4.65
CA ALA A 599 -23.00 23.56 -5.78
C ALA A 599 -24.17 22.59 -5.52
N ASN A 600 -24.28 22.07 -4.29
CA ASN A 600 -25.27 21.10 -3.81
C ASN A 600 -25.35 19.79 -4.63
N LEU A 601 -24.33 19.49 -5.45
CA LEU A 601 -24.29 18.30 -6.30
C LEU A 601 -24.08 16.99 -5.52
N THR A 602 -23.75 17.07 -4.23
CA THR A 602 -23.64 15.91 -3.33
C THR A 602 -24.96 15.60 -2.63
N ASN A 603 -25.88 16.56 -2.56
CA ASN A 603 -27.22 16.43 -2.01
C ASN A 603 -28.23 16.70 -3.14
N CYS A 604 -28.32 15.76 -4.08
CA CYS A 604 -28.96 15.96 -5.38
C CYS A 604 -29.57 14.66 -5.91
N ALA A 605 -30.75 14.78 -6.54
CA ALA A 605 -31.39 13.70 -7.27
C ALA A 605 -30.84 13.64 -8.70
N THR A 606 -30.37 12.47 -9.13
CA THR A 606 -29.92 12.22 -10.50
C THR A 606 -30.93 11.35 -11.22
N VAL A 607 -31.65 11.92 -12.19
CA VAL A 607 -32.58 11.23 -13.07
C VAL A 607 -31.83 10.71 -14.29
N MET A 608 -31.80 9.39 -14.45
CA MET A 608 -31.24 8.69 -15.60
C MET A 608 -32.39 8.13 -16.43
N LEU A 609 -32.78 8.86 -17.47
CA LEU A 609 -33.90 8.55 -18.33
C LEU A 609 -33.47 7.56 -19.42
N ILE A 610 -34.09 6.37 -19.42
CA ILE A 610 -33.82 5.31 -20.40
C ILE A 610 -34.68 5.51 -21.65
N ASP A 611 -35.92 5.95 -21.46
CA ASP A 611 -36.90 6.22 -22.51
C ASP A 611 -37.27 7.70 -22.56
N MET A 612 -36.95 8.39 -23.65
CA MET A 612 -37.23 9.82 -23.81
C MET A 612 -38.70 10.12 -24.10
N THR A 613 -39.56 9.11 -24.24
CA THR A 613 -41.01 9.30 -24.47
C THR A 613 -41.81 9.58 -23.19
N VAL A 614 -41.18 9.42 -22.01
CA VAL A 614 -41.82 9.70 -20.72
C VAL A 614 -42.36 11.14 -20.70
N PRO A 615 -43.62 11.38 -20.31
CA PRO A 615 -44.15 12.73 -20.19
C PRO A 615 -43.51 13.55 -19.06
N GLY A 616 -43.34 14.86 -19.26
CA GLY A 616 -42.75 15.74 -18.24
C GLY A 616 -43.51 15.74 -16.91
N SER A 617 -44.84 15.66 -16.94
CA SER A 617 -45.68 15.57 -15.73
C SER A 617 -45.39 14.31 -14.91
N VAL A 618 -45.10 13.18 -15.56
CA VAL A 618 -44.73 11.93 -14.86
C VAL A 618 -43.39 12.09 -14.15
N ILE A 619 -42.43 12.78 -14.78
CA ILE A 619 -41.14 13.10 -14.15
C ILE A 619 -41.35 14.03 -12.95
N GLU A 620 -42.22 15.04 -13.05
CA GLU A 620 -42.57 15.94 -11.95
C GLU A 620 -43.21 15.19 -10.78
N SER A 621 -44.17 14.29 -11.03
CA SER A 621 -44.78 13.45 -9.99
C SER A 621 -43.75 12.49 -9.36
N ALA A 622 -42.88 11.88 -10.16
CA ALA A 622 -41.81 11.01 -9.64
C ALA A 622 -40.81 11.80 -8.77
N LEU A 623 -40.44 13.01 -9.18
CA LEU A 623 -39.60 13.91 -8.38
C LEU A 623 -40.30 14.35 -7.10
N SER A 624 -41.63 14.54 -7.11
CA SER A 624 -42.43 14.81 -5.92
C SER A 624 -42.27 13.72 -4.88
N CYS A 625 -42.39 12.45 -5.29
CA CYS A 625 -42.20 11.29 -4.41
C CYS A 625 -40.77 11.23 -3.84
N VAL A 626 -39.75 11.50 -4.66
CA VAL A 626 -38.34 11.47 -4.23
C VAL A 626 -37.99 12.67 -3.35
N ALA A 627 -38.67 13.80 -3.51
CA ALA A 627 -38.39 15.01 -2.75
C ALA A 627 -38.60 14.80 -1.23
N ASP A 628 -39.42 13.85 -0.81
CA ASP A 628 -39.63 13.49 0.60
C ASP A 628 -38.35 13.02 1.31
N ASP A 629 -37.35 12.50 0.58
CA ASP A 629 -36.04 12.14 1.13
C ASP A 629 -35.19 13.37 1.55
N TYR A 630 -35.55 14.55 1.05
CA TYR A 630 -34.82 15.80 1.25
C TYR A 630 -35.48 16.68 2.32
N GLU A 631 -34.69 17.30 3.18
CA GLU A 631 -35.23 18.13 4.28
C GLU A 631 -35.72 19.51 3.82
N HIS A 632 -35.15 20.04 2.74
CA HIS A 632 -35.43 21.40 2.27
C HIS A 632 -36.56 21.46 1.23
N GLN A 633 -37.14 22.65 1.05
CA GLN A 633 -38.19 22.93 0.07
C GLN A 633 -37.72 22.80 -1.38
N GLU A 634 -36.43 23.07 -1.62
CA GLU A 634 -35.80 22.95 -2.93
C GLU A 634 -34.89 21.71 -2.95
N MET A 635 -35.07 20.88 -3.97
CA MET A 635 -34.26 19.70 -4.26
C MET A 635 -33.50 19.90 -5.58
N PRO A 636 -32.17 19.92 -5.60
CA PRO A 636 -31.40 19.95 -6.84
C PRO A 636 -31.60 18.67 -7.65
N VAL A 637 -31.79 18.81 -8.96
CA VAL A 637 -31.97 17.70 -9.90
C VAL A 637 -30.93 17.77 -11.01
N LEU A 638 -30.27 16.65 -11.28
CA LEU A 638 -29.46 16.40 -12.46
C LEU A 638 -30.22 15.44 -13.38
N MET A 639 -30.39 15.80 -14.64
CA MET A 639 -31.14 15.01 -15.60
C MET A 639 -30.28 14.58 -16.78
N PHE A 640 -30.20 13.28 -17.02
CA PHE A 640 -29.48 12.66 -18.12
C PHE A 640 -30.41 11.77 -18.97
N PRO A 641 -30.32 11.84 -20.30
CA PRO A 641 -29.51 12.78 -21.08
C PRO A 641 -30.03 14.22 -21.02
N ALA A 642 -29.14 15.22 -21.04
CA ALA A 642 -29.53 16.64 -20.98
C ALA A 642 -30.53 17.07 -22.08
N SER A 643 -30.49 16.41 -23.25
CA SER A 643 -31.38 16.72 -24.38
C SER A 643 -32.85 16.49 -24.09
N TYR A 644 -33.20 15.62 -23.12
CA TYR A 644 -34.60 15.42 -22.76
C TYR A 644 -35.21 16.66 -22.12
N ALA A 645 -34.48 17.36 -21.25
CA ALA A 645 -34.97 18.59 -20.62
C ALA A 645 -35.30 19.69 -21.64
N GLU A 646 -34.53 19.75 -22.75
CA GLU A 646 -34.80 20.64 -23.88
C GLU A 646 -36.10 20.26 -24.61
N ASN A 647 -36.33 18.95 -24.82
CA ASN A 647 -37.50 18.44 -25.54
C ASN A 647 -38.84 18.75 -24.84
N ILE A 648 -38.84 18.77 -23.51
CA ILE A 648 -40.04 19.06 -22.70
C ILE A 648 -40.07 20.48 -22.12
N CYS A 649 -39.16 21.35 -22.57
CA CYS A 649 -39.10 22.77 -22.15
C CYS A 649 -38.96 22.97 -20.63
N LEU A 650 -38.23 22.11 -19.93
CA LEU A 650 -37.95 22.31 -18.50
C LEU A 650 -37.10 23.57 -18.29
N PRO A 651 -37.27 24.28 -17.15
CA PRO A 651 -36.49 25.48 -16.83
C PRO A 651 -35.06 25.11 -16.41
N VAL A 652 -34.22 24.75 -17.38
CA VAL A 652 -32.82 24.40 -17.15
C VAL A 652 -32.04 25.63 -16.69
N GLU A 653 -31.54 25.60 -15.46
CA GLU A 653 -30.72 26.68 -14.90
C GLU A 653 -29.28 26.61 -15.41
N LYS A 654 -28.73 25.39 -15.49
CA LYS A 654 -27.34 25.12 -15.86
C LYS A 654 -27.22 23.79 -16.60
N VAL A 655 -26.18 23.66 -17.42
CA VAL A 655 -25.74 22.36 -17.94
C VAL A 655 -24.41 22.02 -17.27
N TYR A 656 -24.35 20.85 -16.64
CA TYR A 656 -23.11 20.30 -16.09
C TYR A 656 -22.62 19.15 -16.96
N THR A 657 -21.33 19.13 -17.25
CA THR A 657 -20.64 17.95 -17.74
C THR A 657 -20.07 17.21 -16.54
N LEU A 658 -20.55 15.99 -16.31
CA LEU A 658 -19.90 14.99 -15.48
C LEU A 658 -18.70 14.46 -16.26
N CYS A 659 -17.53 14.51 -15.66
CA CYS A 659 -16.36 13.84 -16.18
C CYS A 659 -15.83 12.87 -15.15
N ILE A 660 -15.59 11.64 -15.57
CA ILE A 660 -15.09 10.58 -14.72
C ILE A 660 -13.80 10.05 -15.34
N MET A 661 -12.73 10.01 -14.54
CA MET A 661 -11.44 9.47 -14.93
C MET A 661 -11.16 8.19 -14.15
N ASN A 662 -10.76 7.13 -14.87
CA ASN A 662 -10.24 5.91 -14.30
C ASN A 662 -8.74 6.07 -14.00
N LEU A 663 -8.33 5.95 -12.73
CA LEU A 663 -6.95 6.21 -12.32
C LEU A 663 -5.93 5.18 -12.84
N HIS A 664 -6.37 4.09 -13.48
CA HIS A 664 -5.47 3.23 -14.26
C HIS A 664 -4.81 3.98 -15.42
N TYR A 665 -5.39 5.09 -15.86
CA TYR A 665 -4.90 5.94 -16.94
C TYR A 665 -4.17 7.21 -16.43
N THR A 666 -3.81 7.27 -15.14
CA THR A 666 -3.16 8.44 -14.52
C THR A 666 -1.89 8.88 -15.26
N ASP A 667 -1.05 7.95 -15.75
CA ASP A 667 0.15 8.29 -16.54
C ASP A 667 -0.20 9.08 -17.82
N LYS A 668 -1.31 8.75 -18.49
CA LYS A 668 -1.76 9.50 -19.68
C LYS A 668 -2.24 10.90 -19.30
N PHE A 669 -2.93 11.03 -18.17
CA PHE A 669 -3.39 12.32 -17.66
C PHE A 669 -2.23 13.23 -17.28
N ILE A 670 -1.24 12.71 -16.54
CA ILE A 670 -0.05 13.49 -16.18
C ILE A 670 0.70 13.92 -17.43
N LYS A 671 0.87 13.04 -18.42
CA LYS A 671 1.49 13.39 -19.72
C LYS A 671 0.74 14.52 -20.43
N PHE A 672 -0.59 14.44 -20.47
CA PHE A 672 -1.45 15.48 -21.06
C PHE A 672 -1.23 16.82 -20.35
N CYS A 673 -1.29 16.80 -19.02
CA CYS A 673 -1.06 17.97 -18.18
C CYS A 673 0.34 18.55 -18.39
N ASP A 674 1.41 17.75 -18.39
CA ASP A 674 2.79 18.21 -18.61
C ASP A 674 2.97 18.88 -19.98
N ASN A 675 2.38 18.31 -21.04
CA ASN A 675 2.40 18.92 -22.37
C ASN A 675 1.66 20.26 -22.38
N GLY A 676 0.50 20.33 -21.72
CA GLY A 676 -0.28 21.55 -21.58
C GLY A 676 0.39 22.61 -20.71
N PHE A 677 1.02 22.22 -19.59
CA PHE A 677 1.70 23.11 -18.66
C PHE A 677 2.99 23.67 -19.26
N ARG A 678 3.77 22.88 -20.02
CA ARG A 678 4.94 23.40 -20.75
C ARG A 678 4.57 24.49 -21.76
N PHE A 679 3.40 24.37 -22.38
CA PHE A 679 2.87 25.40 -23.28
C PHE A 679 2.48 26.69 -22.51
N VAL A 680 1.85 26.55 -21.33
CA VAL A 680 1.50 27.70 -20.47
C VAL A 680 2.76 28.35 -19.87
N GLN A 681 3.74 27.57 -19.42
CA GLN A 681 4.98 28.08 -18.84
C GLN A 681 5.84 28.82 -19.86
N LYS A 682 5.95 28.32 -21.10
CA LYS A 682 6.59 29.05 -22.20
C LYS A 682 5.88 30.37 -22.52
N ASN A 683 4.55 30.42 -22.47
CA ASN A 683 3.82 31.66 -22.76
C ASN A 683 3.90 32.67 -21.61
N ILE A 684 3.99 32.21 -20.35
CA ILE A 684 4.22 33.08 -19.19
C ILE A 684 5.65 33.66 -19.20
N GLU A 685 6.65 32.88 -19.63
CA GLU A 685 8.03 33.38 -19.81
C GLU A 685 8.17 34.38 -20.97
N VAL A 686 7.28 34.32 -21.97
CA VAL A 686 7.25 35.26 -23.11
C VAL A 686 6.53 36.58 -22.75
N GLU A 687 5.63 36.59 -21.76
CA GLU A 687 4.94 37.80 -21.30
C GLU A 687 5.69 38.58 -20.19
N LEU A 688 6.75 38.03 -19.62
CA LEU A 688 7.63 38.72 -18.65
C LEU A 688 9.10 38.47 -19.00
N PRO A 689 9.71 39.25 -19.91
CA PRO A 689 11.14 39.16 -20.16
C PRO A 689 11.87 39.82 -18.98
N GLY A 690 12.39 38.98 -18.08
CA GLY A 690 13.30 39.40 -17.03
C GLY A 690 12.86 38.94 -15.65
N ILE A 691 13.45 37.85 -15.19
CA ILE A 691 14.30 37.77 -13.98
C ILE A 691 14.79 36.32 -13.96
N SER A 692 15.99 36.14 -14.50
CA SER A 692 16.86 35.00 -14.19
C SER A 692 17.61 35.33 -12.91
N ALA A 693 17.48 34.48 -11.88
CA ALA A 693 18.48 34.25 -10.84
C ALA A 693 18.25 32.87 -10.23
#